data_AF-A0A845YWA7-F1
#
_entry.id   AF-A0A845YWA7-F1
#
_cell.length_a   1.000
_cell.length_b   1.000
_cell.length_c   1.000
_cell.angle_alpha   90.00
_cell.angle_beta   90.00
_cell.angle_gamma   90.00
#
_symmetry.space_group_name_H-M   'P 1'
#
loop_
_entity.id
_entity.type
_entity.pdbx_description
1 polymer ?
#
loop_
_entity_poly.entity_id
_entity_poly.type
_entity_poly.pdbx_seq_one_letter_code
_entity_poly.pdbx_strand_id
1 'polypeptide(L)'
;MTEQIKIIEIDEKYPHLQAVIKLGDANRKTLGFLPRKVFNNYAERRQIIVAIDSKTSCVGYLLYRVVTSYNRVGIIHLCIADSYQGKGIAKKLFGYLVEITQQKYSGIGLTCRRDFNLGDFWSKLGFVFQYDKPAKTPGKLNAYWWFDHHHSNLFSNATAHQREYKLYVAIDSQIFFDFYHSDNNDQDAQSLLSDWLDPDLQLCLTDEIFNKINVFFDNKDERKNFTNLAKKLFTILSSNKIYSSQYQSLKNLFEQKKINISESDIRYIDKAITSDVYIFVTDNSSLLDIADEFYEQLNVSIIHPRDLIIQVDEIRRQTEYQPVRLAGTLLQKNRVTLGQEKLLNEYFRADKLGETKADFKQKILRFITEKDKFDCFLVFEREKQPLALVVYDRRKKYELEIPLMRVVETSITATIANHLVFESISISAREERNFTKITDPFLPEAVIRNIHQDGTFDEFDNTYLRANMAIAKTANQLSHDLEKLAVSLGKEYDFFRKISQLLQKKVENENEQKELYFNLEKYLWPAKIIDANLPTWIIPIKAFWAKDLFDEELANNYLLGSKTELALKRELVFYRSKRASAGLKPGVIGRIIWYVSNDESFPYGTTKVIKACSRLDEVIVDKPEKLYRQFRNLGVYKLEDLIKITKNKPNEDIMAIRFSDTQILTNTITLKELQDILKKHITVQGVFKITPEQFAEIYDKANKN
;
A
#
# COMPACT_ATOMS: atom_id res chain seq x y z
N MET A 1 46.80 -11.04 -31.47
CA MET A 1 47.86 -11.00 -30.43
C MET A 1 47.72 -9.71 -29.65
N THR A 2 47.21 -9.76 -28.42
CA THR A 2 47.12 -8.60 -27.52
C THR A 2 48.52 -8.32 -26.97
N GLU A 3 49.12 -7.19 -27.33
CA GLU A 3 50.38 -6.73 -26.72
C GLU A 3 50.21 -6.66 -25.19
N GLN A 4 51.05 -7.36 -24.44
CA GLN A 4 51.01 -7.33 -22.98
C GLN A 4 51.49 -5.95 -22.51
N ILE A 5 50.57 -5.17 -21.93
CA ILE A 5 50.84 -3.83 -21.37
C ILE A 5 50.94 -3.95 -19.86
N LYS A 6 52.07 -3.52 -19.29
CA LYS A 6 52.31 -3.43 -17.84
C LYS A 6 52.06 -1.99 -17.36
N ILE A 7 51.35 -1.83 -16.24
CA ILE A 7 51.10 -0.53 -15.60
C ILE A 7 51.95 -0.46 -14.32
N ILE A 8 52.73 0.61 -14.15
CA ILE A 8 53.56 0.83 -12.95
C ILE A 8 53.58 2.30 -12.53
N GLU A 9 53.72 2.56 -11.23
CA GLU A 9 54.16 3.86 -10.70
C GLU A 9 55.67 4.02 -10.86
N ILE A 10 56.12 5.21 -11.26
CA ILE A 10 57.54 5.50 -11.42
C ILE A 10 58.00 6.58 -10.44
N ASP A 11 59.27 6.48 -10.03
CA ASP A 11 59.99 7.52 -9.29
C ASP A 11 61.05 8.23 -10.17
N GLU A 12 61.77 9.19 -9.61
CA GLU A 12 62.76 10.01 -10.32
C GLU A 12 63.95 9.22 -10.87
N LYS A 13 64.17 7.99 -10.39
CA LYS A 13 65.28 7.12 -10.79
C LYS A 13 64.90 6.17 -11.92
N TYR A 14 63.62 6.09 -12.29
CA TYR A 14 63.17 5.20 -13.36
C TYR A 14 63.60 5.70 -14.75
N PRO A 15 64.15 4.82 -15.62
CA PRO A 15 64.54 5.17 -16.99
C PRO A 15 63.41 5.76 -17.85
N HIS A 16 62.15 5.38 -17.57
CA HIS A 16 60.99 5.81 -18.34
C HIS A 16 60.59 7.27 -18.11
N LEU A 17 61.09 7.96 -17.08
CA LEU A 17 60.76 9.37 -16.83
C LEU A 17 61.14 10.28 -18.00
N GLN A 18 62.28 10.02 -18.65
CA GLN A 18 62.68 10.78 -19.84
C GLN A 18 61.75 10.53 -21.04
N ALA A 19 61.21 9.32 -21.17
CA ALA A 19 60.24 8.99 -22.20
C ALA A 19 58.89 9.68 -21.93
N VAL A 20 58.45 9.75 -20.66
CA VAL A 20 57.26 10.50 -20.23
C VAL A 20 57.38 11.99 -20.58
N ILE A 21 58.52 12.62 -20.25
CA ILE A 21 58.78 14.02 -20.56
C ILE A 21 58.72 14.26 -22.08
N LYS A 22 59.43 13.43 -22.87
CA LYS A 22 59.41 13.54 -24.34
C LYS A 22 57.99 13.42 -24.91
N LEU A 23 57.20 12.48 -24.40
CA LEU A 23 55.82 12.27 -24.84
C LEU A 23 54.92 13.45 -24.44
N GLY A 24 55.11 14.02 -23.25
CA GLY A 24 54.42 15.24 -22.80
C GLY A 24 54.76 16.47 -23.64
N ASP A 25 56.05 16.68 -23.93
CA ASP A 25 56.54 17.81 -24.74
C ASP A 25 56.00 17.75 -26.18
N ALA A 26 55.94 16.54 -26.77
CA ALA A 26 55.34 16.31 -28.08
C ALA A 26 53.85 16.71 -28.13
N ASN A 27 53.15 16.61 -26.99
CA ASN A 27 51.71 16.87 -26.86
C ASN A 27 51.38 18.18 -26.13
N ARG A 28 52.33 19.13 -26.06
CA ARG A 28 52.17 20.40 -25.32
C ARG A 28 50.97 21.26 -25.76
N LYS A 29 50.52 21.13 -27.01
CA LYS A 29 49.39 21.91 -27.56
C LYS A 29 48.08 21.58 -26.85
N THR A 30 47.91 20.33 -26.41
CA THR A 30 46.69 19.84 -25.75
C THR A 30 46.87 19.73 -24.23
N LEU A 31 48.04 19.28 -23.77
CA LEU A 31 48.32 19.10 -22.33
C LEU A 31 48.69 20.40 -21.60
N GLY A 32 49.16 21.40 -22.34
CA GLY A 32 49.80 22.58 -21.77
C GLY A 32 51.28 22.33 -21.44
N PHE A 33 52.03 23.41 -21.25
CA PHE A 33 53.45 23.32 -20.93
C PHE A 33 53.65 22.98 -19.44
N LEU A 34 54.41 21.91 -19.17
CA LEU A 34 54.81 21.50 -17.83
C LEU A 34 56.35 21.45 -17.76
N PRO A 35 57.02 22.27 -16.93
CA PRO A 35 58.47 22.28 -16.86
C PRO A 35 59.04 20.92 -16.41
N ARG A 36 60.22 20.56 -16.91
CA ARG A 36 60.94 19.32 -16.55
C ARG A 36 61.10 19.11 -15.04
N LYS A 37 61.40 20.18 -14.30
CA LYS A 37 61.51 20.17 -12.83
C LYS A 37 60.21 19.76 -12.13
N VAL A 38 59.07 20.07 -12.74
CA VAL A 38 57.75 19.71 -12.21
C VAL A 38 57.47 18.22 -12.43
N PHE A 39 57.86 17.65 -13.58
CA PHE A 39 57.80 16.19 -13.79
C PHE A 39 58.64 15.44 -12.75
N ASN A 40 59.87 15.89 -12.47
CA ASN A 40 60.72 15.28 -11.45
C ASN A 40 60.07 15.32 -10.07
N ASN A 41 59.46 16.45 -9.68
CA ASN A 41 58.79 16.57 -8.38
C ASN A 41 57.59 15.60 -8.23
N TYR A 42 56.82 15.41 -9.31
CA TYR A 42 55.74 14.43 -9.31
C TYR A 42 56.27 12.99 -9.29
N ALA A 43 57.39 12.71 -9.95
CA ALA A 43 58.06 11.42 -9.89
C ALA A 43 58.58 11.10 -8.47
N GLU A 44 59.23 12.05 -7.79
CA GLU A 44 59.67 11.89 -6.39
C GLU A 44 58.51 11.52 -5.45
N ARG A 45 57.30 11.98 -5.76
CA ARG A 45 56.08 11.70 -5.00
C ARG A 45 55.31 10.47 -5.49
N ARG A 46 55.84 9.75 -6.48
CA ARG A 46 55.22 8.61 -7.17
C ARG A 46 53.85 8.93 -7.79
N GLN A 47 53.68 10.14 -8.30
CA GLN A 47 52.42 10.62 -8.88
C GLN A 47 52.39 10.56 -10.41
N ILE A 48 53.18 9.65 -10.98
CA ILE A 48 53.24 9.36 -12.41
C ILE A 48 53.09 7.85 -12.60
N ILE A 49 52.04 7.46 -13.32
CA ILE A 49 51.75 6.08 -13.70
C ILE A 49 52.09 5.93 -15.18
N VAL A 50 52.81 4.87 -15.55
CA VAL A 50 53.28 4.62 -16.92
C VAL A 50 52.74 3.29 -17.43
N ALA A 51 52.35 3.28 -18.71
CA ALA A 51 52.03 2.08 -19.47
C ALA A 51 53.25 1.66 -20.30
N ILE A 52 53.69 0.43 -20.11
CA ILE A 52 54.89 -0.14 -20.72
C ILE A 52 54.50 -1.32 -21.60
N ASP A 53 55.00 -1.36 -22.83
CA ASP A 53 54.76 -2.48 -23.74
C ASP A 53 55.73 -3.65 -23.53
N SER A 54 55.53 -4.73 -24.29
CA SER A 54 56.39 -5.93 -24.27
C SER A 54 57.87 -5.66 -24.57
N LYS A 55 58.19 -4.54 -25.23
CA LYS A 55 59.55 -4.09 -25.55
C LYS A 55 60.10 -3.12 -24.51
N THR A 56 59.46 -3.01 -23.34
CA THR A 56 59.80 -2.08 -22.27
C THR A 56 59.72 -0.60 -22.65
N SER A 57 58.98 -0.26 -23.71
CA SER A 57 58.81 1.12 -24.15
C SER A 57 57.62 1.78 -23.46
N CYS A 58 57.78 3.05 -23.06
CA CYS A 58 56.69 3.86 -22.51
C CYS A 58 55.72 4.25 -23.62
N VAL A 59 54.49 3.72 -23.58
CA VAL A 59 53.46 3.92 -24.60
C VAL A 59 52.33 4.85 -24.14
N GLY A 60 52.33 5.25 -22.87
CA GLY A 60 51.43 6.24 -22.32
C GLY A 60 51.70 6.51 -20.84
N TYR A 61 51.18 7.62 -20.33
CA TYR A 61 51.31 7.97 -18.92
C TYR A 61 50.09 8.73 -18.40
N LEU A 62 49.89 8.65 -17.08
CA LEU A 62 48.96 9.43 -16.30
C LEU A 62 49.73 10.16 -15.20
N LEU A 63 49.64 11.49 -15.18
CA LEU A 63 50.20 12.34 -14.13
C LEU A 63 49.06 12.92 -13.30
N TYR A 64 49.10 12.73 -11.98
CA TYR A 64 48.07 13.20 -11.06
C TYR A 64 48.67 14.00 -9.91
N ARG A 65 47.80 14.63 -9.13
CA ARG A 65 48.15 15.27 -7.86
C ARG A 65 47.16 14.90 -6.77
N VAL A 66 47.66 14.78 -5.55
CA VAL A 66 46.83 14.66 -4.35
C VAL A 66 46.52 16.05 -3.81
N VAL A 67 45.25 16.30 -3.50
CA VAL A 67 44.79 17.54 -2.88
C VAL A 67 44.11 17.20 -1.55
N THR A 68 44.93 17.04 -0.51
CA THR A 68 44.50 16.57 0.82
C THR A 68 43.43 17.46 1.45
N SER A 69 43.53 18.79 1.30
CA SER A 69 42.56 19.74 1.85
C SER A 69 41.13 19.59 1.31
N TYR A 70 40.98 18.96 0.14
CA TYR A 70 39.68 18.69 -0.49
C TYR A 70 39.40 17.19 -0.59
N ASN A 71 40.16 16.36 0.12
CA ASN A 71 40.09 14.90 0.09
C ASN A 71 39.94 14.28 -1.31
N ARG A 72 40.70 14.77 -2.30
CA ARG A 72 40.56 14.35 -3.70
C ARG A 72 41.87 14.21 -4.44
N VAL A 73 41.81 13.50 -5.56
CA VAL A 73 42.88 13.41 -6.55
C VAL A 73 42.53 14.22 -7.79
N GLY A 74 43.51 14.86 -8.41
CA GLY A 74 43.35 15.63 -9.64
C GLY A 74 44.20 15.08 -10.76
N ILE A 75 43.61 14.72 -11.91
CA ILE A 75 44.38 14.37 -13.12
C ILE A 75 44.91 15.67 -13.73
N ILE A 76 46.21 15.68 -14.01
CA ILE A 76 46.89 16.79 -14.67
C ILE A 76 47.10 16.42 -16.13
N HIS A 77 47.77 15.30 -16.42
CA HIS A 77 47.96 14.80 -17.78
C HIS A 77 47.47 13.35 -17.88
N LEU A 78 46.88 13.02 -19.03
CA LEU A 78 46.68 11.66 -19.51
C LEU A 78 47.06 11.66 -20.98
N CYS A 79 48.11 10.94 -21.33
CA CYS A 79 48.69 10.99 -22.67
C CYS A 79 49.06 9.59 -23.14
N ILE A 80 48.61 9.23 -24.34
CA ILE A 80 48.89 7.96 -25.00
C ILE A 80 49.64 8.28 -26.29
N ALA A 81 50.69 7.51 -26.59
CA ALA A 81 51.39 7.63 -27.86
C ALA A 81 50.44 7.35 -29.03
N ASP A 82 50.55 8.12 -30.12
CA ASP A 82 49.60 8.08 -31.24
C ASP A 82 49.40 6.67 -31.82
N SER A 83 50.47 5.89 -31.96
CA SER A 83 50.45 4.50 -32.45
C SER A 83 49.77 3.49 -31.50
N TYR A 84 49.40 3.92 -30.30
CA TYR A 84 48.78 3.10 -29.26
C TYR A 84 47.40 3.62 -28.83
N GLN A 85 46.87 4.68 -29.46
CA GLN A 85 45.51 5.14 -29.24
C GLN A 85 44.48 4.09 -29.68
N GLY A 86 43.29 4.10 -29.08
CA GLY A 86 42.24 3.11 -29.35
C GLY A 86 42.47 1.71 -28.77
N LYS A 87 43.67 1.39 -28.26
CA LYS A 87 44.01 0.07 -27.69
C LYS A 87 43.60 -0.13 -26.21
N GLY A 88 42.76 0.75 -25.66
CA GLY A 88 42.28 0.66 -24.27
C GLY A 88 43.31 0.98 -23.17
N ILE A 89 44.49 1.51 -23.51
CA ILE A 89 45.56 1.81 -22.54
C ILE A 89 45.15 2.91 -21.55
N ALA A 90 44.44 3.94 -22.02
CA ALA A 90 43.92 5.00 -21.16
C ALA A 90 42.99 4.44 -20.05
N LYS A 91 42.13 3.47 -20.39
CA LYS A 91 41.27 2.78 -19.42
C LYS A 91 42.09 2.01 -18.39
N LYS A 92 43.18 1.35 -18.80
CA LYS A 92 44.09 0.64 -17.87
C LYS A 92 44.82 1.58 -16.92
N LEU A 93 45.36 2.70 -17.43
CA LEU A 93 46.03 3.72 -16.62
C LEU A 93 45.07 4.33 -15.60
N PHE A 94 43.86 4.66 -16.02
CA PHE A 94 42.84 5.21 -15.13
C PHE A 94 42.34 4.18 -14.11
N GLY A 95 42.12 2.92 -14.51
CA GLY A 95 41.74 1.84 -13.59
C GLY A 95 42.76 1.63 -12.48
N TYR A 96 44.06 1.68 -12.80
CA TYR A 96 45.12 1.62 -11.80
C TYR A 96 45.09 2.83 -10.86
N LEU A 97 44.84 4.05 -11.38
CA LEU A 97 44.66 5.23 -10.53
C LEU A 97 43.50 5.03 -9.55
N VAL A 98 42.35 4.53 -10.01
CA VAL A 98 41.18 4.24 -9.16
C VAL A 98 41.56 3.24 -8.08
N GLU A 99 42.25 2.15 -8.41
CA GLU A 99 42.66 1.11 -7.46
C GLU A 99 43.48 1.68 -6.29
N ILE A 100 44.45 2.55 -6.58
CA ILE A 100 45.34 3.13 -5.56
C ILE A 100 44.70 4.31 -4.80
N THR A 101 43.63 4.94 -5.31
CA THR A 101 43.00 6.12 -4.68
C THR A 101 41.68 5.83 -3.99
N GLN A 102 40.96 4.77 -4.40
CA GLN A 102 39.58 4.51 -3.98
C GLN A 102 39.37 4.33 -2.49
N GLN A 103 40.38 3.91 -1.71
CA GLN A 103 40.20 3.71 -0.26
C GLN A 103 40.38 5.01 0.54
N LYS A 104 41.09 6.00 -0.02
CA LYS A 104 41.60 7.14 0.75
C LYS A 104 40.93 8.46 0.40
N TYR A 105 40.54 8.64 -0.85
CA TYR A 105 40.04 9.92 -1.36
C TYR A 105 38.57 9.79 -1.77
N SER A 106 37.83 10.90 -1.72
CA SER A 106 36.41 10.94 -2.10
C SER A 106 36.20 10.80 -3.61
N GLY A 107 37.22 11.11 -4.43
CA GLY A 107 37.11 10.98 -5.88
C GLY A 107 38.27 11.60 -6.66
N ILE A 108 38.13 11.57 -7.98
CA ILE A 108 39.11 12.03 -8.95
C ILE A 108 38.48 13.15 -9.80
N GLY A 109 39.13 14.32 -9.84
CA GLY A 109 38.70 15.47 -10.62
C GLY A 109 39.63 15.77 -11.78
N LEU A 110 39.10 16.36 -12.85
CA LEU A 110 39.92 16.91 -13.93
C LEU A 110 39.28 18.14 -14.55
N THR A 111 40.11 18.92 -15.24
CA THR A 111 39.66 20.07 -16.04
C THR A 111 40.11 19.86 -17.47
N CYS A 112 39.18 19.90 -18.42
CA CYS A 112 39.47 19.73 -19.84
C CYS A 112 38.92 20.92 -20.64
N ARG A 113 39.64 21.35 -21.67
CA ARG A 113 39.11 22.36 -22.61
C ARG A 113 37.95 21.78 -23.39
N ARG A 114 36.86 22.55 -23.54
CA ARG A 114 35.67 22.09 -24.27
C ARG A 114 35.97 21.85 -25.75
N ASP A 115 36.77 22.71 -26.37
CA ASP A 115 37.09 22.63 -27.80
C ASP A 115 38.07 21.51 -28.18
N PHE A 116 38.45 20.65 -27.22
CA PHE A 116 39.14 19.39 -27.50
C PHE A 116 38.17 18.24 -27.78
N ASN A 117 36.86 18.42 -27.56
CA ASN A 117 35.82 17.42 -27.84
C ASN A 117 36.08 16.05 -27.19
N LEU A 118 36.68 16.05 -25.98
CA LEU A 118 36.97 14.84 -25.20
C LEU A 118 35.86 14.47 -24.20
N GLY A 119 34.68 15.07 -24.30
CA GLY A 119 33.58 14.84 -23.35
C GLY A 119 33.18 13.37 -23.28
N ASP A 120 32.86 12.77 -24.43
CA ASP A 120 32.50 11.35 -24.53
C ASP A 120 33.57 10.41 -23.99
N PHE A 121 34.85 10.74 -24.21
CA PHE A 121 35.96 9.98 -23.67
C PHE A 121 35.95 9.96 -22.14
N TRP A 122 35.74 11.11 -21.50
CA TRP A 122 35.68 11.21 -20.05
C TRP A 122 34.42 10.52 -19.49
N SER A 123 33.26 10.69 -20.12
CA SER A 123 32.02 9.99 -19.75
C SER A 123 32.18 8.47 -19.81
N LYS A 124 32.85 7.93 -20.85
CA LYS A 124 33.15 6.49 -20.95
C LYS A 124 34.10 5.99 -19.86
N LEU A 125 34.96 6.83 -19.32
CA LEU A 125 35.78 6.48 -18.15
C LEU A 125 35.00 6.57 -16.83
N GLY A 126 33.75 7.04 -16.84
CA GLY A 126 32.91 7.17 -15.66
C GLY A 126 32.85 8.57 -15.07
N PHE A 127 33.48 9.56 -15.71
CA PHE A 127 33.42 10.93 -15.22
C PHE A 127 32.05 11.56 -15.52
N VAL A 128 31.63 12.40 -14.60
CA VAL A 128 30.41 13.18 -14.67
C VAL A 128 30.75 14.66 -14.77
N PHE A 129 30.19 15.34 -15.77
CA PHE A 129 30.31 16.78 -15.93
C PHE A 129 29.73 17.52 -14.72
N GLN A 130 30.40 18.58 -14.27
CA GLN A 130 29.98 19.34 -13.09
C GLN A 130 29.61 20.80 -13.41
N TYR A 131 30.50 21.51 -14.09
CA TYR A 131 30.30 22.92 -14.45
C TYR A 131 31.36 23.39 -15.45
N ASP A 132 31.05 24.49 -16.13
CA ASP A 132 32.00 25.23 -16.94
C ASP A 132 32.69 26.34 -16.14
N LYS A 133 33.97 26.56 -16.41
CA LYS A 133 34.73 27.71 -15.93
C LYS A 133 35.51 28.37 -17.07
N PRO A 134 35.78 29.69 -16.98
CA PRO A 134 36.64 30.35 -17.94
C PRO A 134 38.00 29.66 -18.05
N ALA A 135 38.48 29.44 -19.28
CA ALA A 135 39.86 29.05 -19.50
C ALA A 135 40.77 30.27 -19.32
N LYS A 136 42.07 30.02 -19.08
CA LYS A 136 43.08 31.08 -19.10
C LYS A 136 43.21 31.72 -20.49
N THR A 137 42.86 30.99 -21.54
CA THR A 137 42.77 31.52 -22.90
C THR A 137 41.44 32.29 -23.04
N PRO A 138 41.46 33.59 -23.39
CA PRO A 138 40.25 34.40 -23.56
C PRO A 138 39.26 33.77 -24.54
N GLY A 139 37.96 33.85 -24.23
CA GLY A 139 36.88 33.31 -25.06
C GLY A 139 36.76 31.78 -25.07
N LYS A 140 37.62 31.05 -24.35
CA LYS A 140 37.56 29.58 -24.25
C LYS A 140 37.03 29.14 -22.89
N LEU A 141 36.39 27.97 -22.87
CA LEU A 141 35.82 27.36 -21.68
C LEU A 141 36.49 26.04 -21.34
N ASN A 142 36.61 25.79 -20.05
CA ASN A 142 37.01 24.52 -19.49
C ASN A 142 35.81 23.85 -18.82
N ALA A 143 35.60 22.57 -19.10
CA ALA A 143 34.68 21.72 -18.37
C ALA A 143 35.41 21.07 -17.18
N TYR A 144 34.80 21.13 -15.99
CA TYR A 144 35.24 20.36 -14.84
C TYR A 144 34.46 19.04 -14.77
N TRP A 145 35.19 17.94 -14.57
CA TRP A 145 34.68 16.58 -14.55
C TRP A 145 35.05 15.92 -13.22
N TRP A 146 34.15 15.09 -12.70
CA TRP A 146 34.31 14.40 -11.43
C TRP A 146 34.01 12.91 -11.55
N PHE A 147 34.87 12.07 -11.01
CA PHE A 147 34.65 10.66 -10.79
C PHE A 147 34.56 10.43 -9.28
N ASP A 148 33.42 9.93 -8.81
CA ASP A 148 33.18 9.71 -7.39
C ASP A 148 33.64 8.30 -6.96
N HIS A 149 34.23 8.17 -5.78
CA HIS A 149 34.55 6.86 -5.18
C HIS A 149 33.39 6.28 -4.35
N HIS A 150 32.29 7.01 -4.20
CA HIS A 150 31.04 6.63 -3.50
C HIS A 150 31.26 6.21 -2.05
N HIS A 151 32.10 6.96 -1.34
CA HIS A 151 32.23 6.79 0.10
C HIS A 151 30.97 7.27 0.79
N SER A 152 30.46 6.48 1.73
CA SER A 152 29.39 6.91 2.63
C SER A 152 29.79 8.21 3.33
N ASN A 153 28.87 9.16 3.37
CA ASN A 153 29.07 10.46 4.02
C ASN A 153 27.91 10.74 4.98
N LEU A 154 27.96 11.84 5.74
CA LEU A 154 26.92 12.14 6.74
C LEU A 154 25.49 12.18 6.15
N PHE A 155 25.37 12.49 4.85
CA PHE A 155 24.10 12.62 4.13
C PHE A 155 23.63 11.31 3.48
N SER A 156 24.51 10.29 3.33
CA SER A 156 24.08 8.97 2.85
C SER A 156 23.16 8.25 3.85
N ASN A 157 23.29 8.55 5.14
CA ASN A 157 22.39 8.01 6.17
C ASN A 157 21.02 8.71 6.18
N ALA A 158 20.99 10.02 5.92
CA ALA A 158 19.73 10.78 5.84
C ALA A 158 18.87 10.34 4.63
N THR A 159 19.51 10.05 3.50
CA THR A 159 18.84 9.48 2.31
C THR A 159 18.39 8.04 2.54
N ALA A 160 19.14 7.23 3.29
CA ALA A 160 18.72 5.88 3.68
C ALA A 160 17.44 5.89 4.54
N HIS A 161 17.33 6.79 5.52
CA HIS A 161 16.10 6.94 6.32
C HIS A 161 14.90 7.44 5.50
N GLN A 162 15.11 8.33 4.52
CA GLN A 162 14.01 8.77 3.66
C GLN A 162 13.48 7.69 2.72
N ARG A 163 14.33 6.71 2.33
CA ARG A 163 13.92 5.53 1.54
C ARG A 163 12.98 4.59 2.30
N GLU A 164 12.87 4.69 3.61
CA GLU A 164 11.92 3.90 4.41
C GLU A 164 10.46 4.37 4.24
N TYR A 165 10.25 5.62 3.80
CA TYR A 165 8.94 6.27 3.78
C TYR A 165 8.47 6.72 2.40
N LYS A 166 9.38 6.88 1.43
CA LYS A 166 9.05 7.28 0.06
C LYS A 166 9.55 6.26 -0.95
N LEU A 167 8.76 6.03 -1.99
CA LEU A 167 9.14 5.20 -3.12
C LEU A 167 10.03 6.02 -4.07
N TYR A 168 11.28 5.57 -4.25
CA TYR A 168 12.21 6.22 -5.15
C TYR A 168 11.96 5.75 -6.58
N VAL A 169 11.74 6.70 -7.48
CA VAL A 169 11.40 6.44 -8.88
C VAL A 169 12.41 7.13 -9.78
N ALA A 170 13.14 6.34 -10.57
CA ALA A 170 14.07 6.90 -11.55
C ALA A 170 13.29 7.29 -12.81
N ILE A 171 13.43 8.53 -13.26
CA ILE A 171 12.81 8.99 -14.50
C ILE A 171 13.82 9.03 -15.63
N ASP A 172 13.35 8.72 -16.84
CA ASP A 172 14.14 8.88 -18.05
C ASP A 172 14.62 10.33 -18.19
N SER A 173 15.85 10.46 -18.63
CA SER A 173 16.42 11.73 -19.07
C SER A 173 15.59 12.47 -20.10
N GLN A 174 14.89 11.76 -21.01
CA GLN A 174 14.06 12.38 -22.03
C GLN A 174 12.88 13.12 -21.40
N ILE A 175 12.14 12.45 -20.51
CA ILE A 175 11.07 13.03 -19.69
C ILE A 175 11.55 14.30 -18.95
N PHE A 176 12.76 14.27 -18.38
CA PHE A 176 13.33 15.45 -17.72
C PHE A 176 13.52 16.65 -18.67
N PHE A 177 13.94 16.42 -19.91
CA PHE A 177 14.05 17.48 -20.91
C PHE A 177 12.67 17.95 -21.38
N ASP A 178 11.71 17.03 -21.53
CA ASP A 178 10.34 17.33 -21.93
C ASP A 178 9.58 18.19 -20.91
N PHE A 179 9.90 18.10 -19.61
CA PHE A 179 9.36 19.02 -18.60
C PHE A 179 9.59 20.51 -18.91
N TYR A 180 10.61 20.84 -19.71
CA TYR A 180 11.06 22.21 -19.90
C TYR A 180 11.29 22.59 -21.37
N HIS A 181 10.78 21.80 -22.32
CA HIS A 181 10.70 22.19 -23.73
C HIS A 181 9.27 22.61 -24.08
N SER A 182 9.11 23.86 -24.54
CA SER A 182 7.82 24.55 -24.71
C SER A 182 6.93 24.03 -25.84
N ASP A 183 7.43 23.15 -26.71
CA ASP A 183 6.72 22.67 -27.90
C ASP A 183 5.98 21.33 -27.66
N ASN A 184 6.31 20.61 -26.58
CA ASN A 184 5.63 19.36 -26.21
C ASN A 184 4.68 19.61 -25.04
N ASN A 185 3.39 19.78 -25.35
CA ASN A 185 2.30 19.72 -24.39
C ASN A 185 2.06 18.26 -23.92
N ASP A 186 3.11 17.55 -23.50
CA ASP A 186 2.91 16.24 -22.90
C ASP A 186 2.42 16.42 -21.46
N GLN A 187 1.09 16.41 -21.33
CA GLN A 187 0.40 16.54 -20.06
C GLN A 187 0.75 15.42 -19.08
N ASP A 188 1.15 14.23 -19.57
CA ASP A 188 1.45 13.07 -18.73
C ASP A 188 2.80 13.25 -18.02
N ALA A 189 3.81 13.78 -18.72
CA ALA A 189 5.11 14.10 -18.14
C ALA A 189 4.97 15.21 -17.08
N GLN A 190 4.33 16.33 -17.40
CA GLN A 190 4.13 17.45 -16.47
C GLN A 190 3.37 17.04 -15.19
N SER A 191 2.46 16.07 -15.30
CA SER A 191 1.70 15.57 -14.15
C SER A 191 2.58 14.90 -13.08
N LEU A 192 3.77 14.41 -13.42
CA LEU A 192 4.73 13.86 -12.45
C LEU A 192 5.28 14.92 -11.48
N LEU A 193 5.26 16.21 -11.84
CA LEU A 193 5.72 17.32 -11.00
C LEU A 193 4.64 17.85 -10.05
N SER A 194 3.48 17.20 -9.98
CA SER A 194 2.38 17.67 -9.16
C SER A 194 2.68 17.52 -7.66
N ASP A 195 2.43 18.58 -6.87
CA ASP A 195 2.66 18.63 -5.42
C ASP A 195 2.00 17.48 -4.64
N TRP A 196 0.93 16.90 -5.19
CA TRP A 196 0.26 15.78 -4.54
C TRP A 196 1.07 14.48 -4.60
N LEU A 197 2.03 14.29 -5.52
CA LEU A 197 2.84 13.05 -5.56
C LEU A 197 3.99 13.05 -4.54
N ASP A 198 4.41 14.22 -4.08
CA ASP A 198 5.59 14.43 -3.22
C ASP A 198 5.60 13.62 -1.91
N PRO A 199 4.48 13.39 -1.19
CA PRO A 199 4.51 12.62 0.05
C PRO A 199 4.89 11.15 -0.15
N ASP A 200 4.55 10.54 -1.28
CA ASP A 200 4.67 9.09 -1.50
C ASP A 200 5.82 8.73 -2.44
N LEU A 201 6.16 9.63 -3.37
CA LEU A 201 7.23 9.43 -4.33
C LEU A 201 8.41 10.35 -4.08
N GLN A 202 9.59 9.85 -4.46
CA GLN A 202 10.79 10.66 -4.66
C GLN A 202 11.26 10.46 -6.10
N LEU A 203 11.05 11.48 -6.95
CA LEU A 203 11.58 11.46 -8.31
C LEU A 203 13.11 11.60 -8.29
N CYS A 204 13.75 10.77 -9.11
CA CYS A 204 15.19 10.59 -9.14
C CYS A 204 15.72 10.67 -10.57
N LEU A 205 16.90 11.27 -10.72
CA LEU A 205 17.71 11.24 -11.94
C LEU A 205 19.02 10.53 -11.64
N THR A 206 19.70 9.99 -12.64
CA THR A 206 21.08 9.52 -12.44
C THR A 206 22.07 10.65 -12.70
N ASP A 207 23.26 10.58 -12.11
CA ASP A 207 24.33 11.57 -12.32
C ASP A 207 24.80 11.63 -13.80
N GLU A 208 24.49 10.61 -14.61
CA GLU A 208 24.68 10.64 -16.06
C GLU A 208 23.84 11.75 -16.73
N ILE A 209 22.80 12.26 -16.08
CA ILE A 209 22.03 13.41 -16.57
C ILE A 209 22.93 14.62 -16.84
N PHE A 210 23.98 14.85 -16.05
CA PHE A 210 24.88 15.98 -16.26
C PHE A 210 25.75 15.80 -17.50
N ASN A 211 26.08 14.56 -17.86
CA ASN A 211 26.72 14.25 -19.14
C ASN A 211 25.76 14.50 -20.30
N LYS A 212 24.49 14.11 -20.15
CA LYS A 212 23.45 14.39 -21.16
C LYS A 212 23.22 15.89 -21.33
N ILE A 213 23.05 16.66 -20.25
CA ILE A 213 22.96 18.14 -20.28
C ILE A 213 24.18 18.75 -20.98
N ASN A 214 25.38 18.22 -20.71
CA ASN A 214 26.61 18.72 -21.32
C ASN A 214 26.67 18.55 -22.84
N VAL A 215 26.03 17.52 -23.38
CA VAL A 215 25.95 17.23 -24.81
C VAL A 215 24.74 17.90 -25.46
N PHE A 216 23.60 17.94 -24.75
CA PHE A 216 22.34 18.44 -25.27
C PHE A 216 22.35 19.96 -25.51
N PHE A 217 23.01 20.72 -24.62
CA PHE A 217 23.04 22.19 -24.72
C PHE A 217 24.43 22.72 -25.09
N ASP A 218 24.50 23.51 -26.15
CA ASP A 218 25.70 24.25 -26.55
C ASP A 218 25.92 25.52 -25.73
N ASN A 219 24.85 26.15 -25.24
CA ASN A 219 24.91 27.35 -24.42
C ASN A 219 25.34 27.04 -22.98
N LYS A 220 26.28 27.83 -22.45
CA LYS A 220 26.78 27.69 -21.07
C LYS A 220 25.70 27.97 -20.02
N ASP A 221 24.88 28.98 -20.24
CA ASP A 221 23.86 29.40 -19.28
C ASP A 221 22.71 28.38 -19.25
N GLU A 222 22.33 27.79 -20.38
CA GLU A 222 21.37 26.68 -20.43
C GLU A 222 21.89 25.46 -19.66
N ARG A 223 23.14 25.03 -19.90
CA ARG A 223 23.76 23.95 -19.13
C ARG A 223 23.72 24.23 -17.64
N LYS A 224 24.07 25.45 -17.23
CA LYS A 224 24.04 25.87 -15.82
C LYS A 224 22.62 25.81 -15.25
N ASN A 225 21.63 26.29 -15.99
CA ASN A 225 20.23 26.31 -15.57
C ASN A 225 19.68 24.90 -15.39
N PHE A 226 19.82 24.02 -16.38
CA PHE A 226 19.36 22.63 -16.30
C PHE A 226 20.11 21.81 -15.25
N THR A 227 21.42 22.05 -15.07
CA THR A 227 22.19 21.43 -13.98
C THR A 227 21.65 21.84 -12.61
N ASN A 228 21.28 23.12 -12.44
CA ASN A 228 20.71 23.61 -11.19
C ASN A 228 19.28 23.07 -10.97
N LEU A 229 18.46 22.99 -12.02
CA LEU A 229 17.12 22.40 -11.95
C LEU A 229 17.17 20.94 -11.53
N ALA A 230 18.01 20.13 -12.19
CA ALA A 230 18.20 18.73 -11.84
C ALA A 230 18.56 18.55 -10.35
N LYS A 231 19.51 19.36 -9.84
CA LYS A 231 19.96 19.30 -8.44
C LYS A 231 18.92 19.81 -7.43
N LYS A 232 18.04 20.72 -7.83
CA LYS A 232 17.08 21.35 -6.93
C LYS A 232 15.80 20.53 -6.80
N LEU A 233 15.35 19.92 -7.90
CA LEU A 233 14.03 19.27 -7.98
C LEU A 233 14.11 17.75 -7.86
N PHE A 234 15.25 17.13 -8.15
CA PHE A 234 15.38 15.67 -8.19
C PHE A 234 16.48 15.18 -7.26
N THR A 235 16.29 13.97 -6.74
CA THR A 235 17.38 13.24 -6.09
C THR A 235 18.32 12.68 -7.15
N ILE A 236 19.62 12.94 -7.01
CA ILE A 236 20.63 12.43 -7.96
C ILE A 236 21.19 11.10 -7.45
N LEU A 237 20.92 10.05 -8.20
CA LEU A 237 21.43 8.70 -8.01
C LEU A 237 22.81 8.58 -8.66
N SER A 238 23.76 8.00 -7.96
CA SER A 238 25.13 7.85 -8.44
C SER A 238 25.64 6.45 -8.09
N SER A 239 26.34 5.82 -9.03
CA SER A 239 26.92 4.49 -8.87
C SER A 239 28.25 4.40 -9.62
N ASN A 240 29.28 3.83 -8.97
CA ASN A 240 30.59 3.56 -9.57
C ASN A 240 30.75 2.13 -10.09
N LYS A 241 29.68 1.32 -10.11
CA LYS A 241 29.70 -0.04 -10.70
C LYS A 241 29.72 -0.01 -12.23
N ILE A 242 30.51 0.91 -12.80
CA ILE A 242 30.61 1.15 -14.23
C ILE A 242 31.31 -0.06 -14.86
N TYR A 243 30.67 -0.66 -15.87
CA TYR A 243 31.08 -1.94 -16.48
C TYR A 243 30.90 -3.16 -15.57
N SER A 244 29.92 -3.14 -14.68
CA SER A 244 29.46 -4.33 -13.96
C SER A 244 28.97 -5.43 -14.92
N SER A 245 28.78 -6.64 -14.41
CA SER A 245 28.05 -7.70 -15.13
C SER A 245 26.68 -7.19 -15.62
N GLN A 246 26.05 -6.29 -14.87
CA GLN A 246 24.75 -5.70 -15.18
C GLN A 246 24.76 -4.89 -16.48
N TYR A 247 25.78 -4.05 -16.69
CA TYR A 247 25.94 -3.27 -17.93
C TYR A 247 26.03 -4.18 -19.16
N GLN A 248 26.77 -5.30 -19.05
CA GLN A 248 26.88 -6.26 -20.15
C GLN A 248 25.57 -7.02 -20.37
N SER A 249 24.87 -7.41 -19.30
CA SER A 249 23.55 -8.04 -19.39
C SER A 249 22.53 -7.12 -20.07
N LEU A 250 22.46 -5.84 -19.67
CA LEU A 250 21.62 -4.81 -20.30
C LEU A 250 21.92 -4.66 -21.78
N LYS A 251 23.21 -4.53 -22.12
CA LYS A 251 23.64 -4.38 -23.51
C LYS A 251 23.25 -5.60 -24.35
N ASN A 252 23.49 -6.81 -23.84
CA ASN A 252 23.10 -8.06 -24.50
C ASN A 252 21.58 -8.15 -24.68
N LEU A 253 20.79 -7.75 -23.68
CA LEU A 253 19.33 -7.73 -23.76
C LEU A 253 18.85 -6.81 -24.89
N PHE A 254 19.35 -5.57 -24.94
CA PHE A 254 19.00 -4.63 -26.00
C PHE A 254 19.44 -5.09 -27.39
N GLU A 255 20.62 -5.70 -27.50
CA GLU A 255 21.10 -6.29 -28.76
C GLU A 255 20.22 -7.46 -29.23
N GLN A 256 19.85 -8.37 -28.33
CA GLN A 256 18.96 -9.51 -28.62
C GLN A 256 17.58 -9.05 -29.08
N LYS A 257 17.04 -8.01 -28.42
CA LYS A 257 15.73 -7.44 -28.72
C LYS A 257 15.74 -6.42 -29.86
N LYS A 258 16.91 -6.14 -30.44
CA LYS A 258 17.12 -5.16 -31.53
C LYS A 258 16.60 -3.76 -31.17
N ILE A 259 16.71 -3.39 -29.89
CA ILE A 259 16.34 -2.06 -29.40
C ILE A 259 17.49 -1.10 -29.73
N ASN A 260 17.18 -0.05 -30.49
CA ASN A 260 18.16 0.98 -30.83
C ASN A 260 18.28 1.99 -29.70
N ILE A 261 19.29 1.83 -28.85
CA ILE A 261 19.53 2.68 -27.67
C ILE A 261 21.00 3.11 -27.60
N SER A 262 21.26 4.38 -27.24
CA SER A 262 22.62 4.91 -27.24
C SER A 262 23.45 4.39 -26.07
N GLU A 263 24.78 4.38 -26.21
CA GLU A 263 25.67 3.96 -25.13
C GLU A 263 25.53 4.83 -23.86
N SER A 264 25.15 6.11 -24.02
CA SER A 264 24.82 7.01 -22.90
C SER A 264 23.53 6.63 -22.19
N ASP A 265 22.50 6.19 -22.92
CA ASP A 265 21.23 5.79 -22.33
C ASP A 265 21.37 4.47 -21.58
N ILE A 266 22.16 3.53 -22.12
CA ILE A 266 22.50 2.28 -21.40
C ILE A 266 23.20 2.61 -20.09
N ARG A 267 24.15 3.56 -20.07
CA ARG A 267 24.80 4.00 -18.81
C ARG A 267 23.82 4.66 -17.85
N TYR A 268 22.90 5.46 -18.37
CA TYR A 268 21.86 6.11 -17.57
C TYR A 268 20.98 5.06 -16.86
N ILE A 269 20.50 4.06 -17.61
CA ILE A 269 19.68 2.97 -17.08
C ILE A 269 20.48 2.09 -16.12
N ASP A 270 21.72 1.70 -16.46
CA ASP A 270 22.60 0.90 -15.59
C ASP A 270 22.83 1.58 -14.23
N LYS A 271 23.01 2.89 -14.21
CA LYS A 271 23.15 3.67 -12.97
C LYS A 271 21.86 3.74 -12.15
N ALA A 272 20.70 3.76 -12.80
CA ALA A 272 19.41 3.69 -12.10
C ALA A 272 19.25 2.33 -11.41
N ILE A 273 19.50 1.23 -12.15
CA ILE A 273 19.42 -0.14 -11.62
C ILE A 273 20.41 -0.36 -10.48
N THR A 274 21.68 0.03 -10.67
CA THR A 274 22.73 -0.19 -9.66
C THR A 274 22.60 0.70 -8.42
N SER A 275 21.63 1.62 -8.40
CA SER A 275 21.29 2.46 -7.25
C SER A 275 20.10 1.92 -6.43
N ASP A 276 19.68 0.67 -6.69
CA ASP A 276 18.62 -0.07 -6.02
C ASP A 276 17.23 0.60 -6.15
N VAL A 277 16.92 1.09 -7.35
CA VAL A 277 15.60 1.62 -7.69
C VAL A 277 14.74 0.51 -8.30
N TYR A 278 13.49 0.41 -7.84
CA TYR A 278 12.54 -0.61 -8.30
C TYR A 278 11.68 -0.18 -9.50
N ILE A 279 11.59 1.12 -9.78
CA ILE A 279 10.76 1.67 -10.87
C ILE A 279 11.57 2.62 -11.74
N PHE A 280 11.57 2.37 -13.05
CA PHE A 280 12.09 3.24 -14.08
C PHE A 280 10.95 3.75 -14.96
N VAL A 281 10.79 5.06 -15.04
CA VAL A 281 9.70 5.70 -15.80
C VAL A 281 10.23 6.17 -17.14
N THR A 282 9.59 5.75 -18.22
CA THR A 282 9.94 6.16 -19.60
C THR A 282 8.70 6.20 -20.49
N ASP A 283 8.72 7.07 -21.48
CA ASP A 283 7.76 7.17 -22.59
C ASP A 283 8.23 6.40 -23.84
N ASN A 284 9.43 5.81 -23.78
CA ASN A 284 10.00 5.05 -24.89
C ASN A 284 9.27 3.71 -25.11
N SER A 285 8.48 3.63 -26.18
CA SER A 285 7.72 2.43 -26.52
C SER A 285 8.58 1.16 -26.66
N SER A 286 9.80 1.27 -27.21
CA SER A 286 10.68 0.12 -27.36
C SER A 286 11.17 -0.45 -26.03
N LEU A 287 11.23 0.37 -24.97
CA LEU A 287 11.53 -0.09 -23.61
C LEU A 287 10.28 -0.64 -22.92
N LEU A 288 9.12 -0.01 -23.13
CA LEU A 288 7.83 -0.48 -22.59
C LEU A 288 7.42 -1.84 -23.15
N ASP A 289 7.71 -2.11 -24.43
CA ASP A 289 7.42 -3.39 -25.10
C ASP A 289 8.15 -4.59 -24.49
N ILE A 290 9.24 -4.35 -23.74
CA ILE A 290 10.02 -5.39 -23.05
C ILE A 290 9.93 -5.29 -21.53
N ALA A 291 8.97 -4.55 -20.98
CA ALA A 291 8.89 -4.26 -19.55
C ALA A 291 8.88 -5.51 -18.66
N ASP A 292 8.09 -6.54 -19.03
CA ASP A 292 8.00 -7.80 -18.29
C ASP A 292 9.34 -8.54 -18.24
N GLU A 293 10.01 -8.65 -19.39
CA GLU A 293 11.30 -9.34 -19.53
C GLU A 293 12.42 -8.57 -18.82
N PHE A 294 12.35 -7.24 -18.85
CA PHE A 294 13.25 -6.35 -18.14
C PHE A 294 13.10 -6.53 -16.62
N TYR A 295 11.86 -6.64 -16.13
CA TYR A 295 11.58 -6.91 -14.72
C TYR A 295 12.11 -8.30 -14.30
N GLU A 296 11.86 -9.34 -15.08
CA GLU A 296 12.34 -10.70 -14.77
C GLU A 296 13.86 -10.80 -14.66
N GLN A 297 14.60 -10.09 -15.52
CA GLN A 297 16.06 -10.17 -15.56
C GLN A 297 16.75 -9.22 -14.58
N LEU A 298 16.17 -8.04 -14.33
CA LEU A 298 16.86 -6.93 -13.66
C LEU A 298 16.14 -6.46 -12.40
N ASN A 299 14.94 -6.98 -12.11
CA ASN A 299 14.10 -6.64 -10.96
C ASN A 299 13.75 -5.14 -10.86
N VAL A 300 13.61 -4.49 -12.01
CA VAL A 300 13.19 -3.08 -12.13
C VAL A 300 11.98 -3.04 -13.06
N SER A 301 10.89 -2.43 -12.59
CA SER A 301 9.68 -2.26 -13.38
C SER A 301 9.83 -1.05 -14.30
N ILE A 302 9.59 -1.24 -15.60
CA ILE A 302 9.52 -0.14 -16.57
C ILE A 302 8.05 0.26 -16.72
N ILE A 303 7.74 1.52 -16.45
CA ILE A 303 6.36 2.01 -16.39
C ILE A 303 6.24 3.33 -17.16
N HIS A 304 5.11 3.56 -17.83
CA HIS A 304 4.80 4.84 -18.46
C HIS A 304 4.41 5.90 -17.41
N PRO A 305 4.75 7.20 -17.57
CA PRO A 305 4.37 8.27 -16.62
C PRO A 305 2.91 8.23 -16.13
N ARG A 306 1.97 8.04 -17.06
CA ARG A 306 0.53 7.94 -16.78
C ARG A 306 0.18 6.76 -15.87
N ASP A 307 0.78 5.60 -16.10
CA ASP A 307 0.49 4.39 -15.33
C ASP A 307 1.03 4.50 -13.90
N LEU A 308 2.17 5.16 -13.72
CA LEU A 308 2.67 5.48 -12.39
C LEU A 308 1.71 6.40 -11.62
N ILE A 309 1.18 7.44 -12.28
CA ILE A 309 0.21 8.35 -11.66
C ILE A 309 -1.06 7.59 -11.26
N ILE A 310 -1.57 6.73 -12.13
CA ILE A 310 -2.73 5.87 -11.84
C ILE A 310 -2.43 4.95 -10.65
N GLN A 311 -1.27 4.30 -10.62
CA GLN A 311 -0.88 3.41 -9.51
C GLN A 311 -0.74 4.17 -8.19
N VAL A 312 -0.18 5.38 -8.19
CA VAL A 312 -0.04 6.19 -6.96
C VAL A 312 -1.38 6.77 -6.51
N ASP A 313 -2.25 7.19 -7.44
CA ASP A 313 -3.63 7.58 -7.11
C ASP A 313 -4.43 6.39 -6.57
N GLU A 314 -4.28 5.20 -7.16
CA GLU A 314 -4.81 3.95 -6.63
C GLU A 314 -4.26 3.66 -5.21
N ILE A 315 -2.96 3.87 -4.96
CA ILE A 315 -2.30 3.73 -3.66
C ILE A 315 -2.77 4.79 -2.65
N ARG A 316 -3.05 6.02 -3.05
CA ARG A 316 -3.60 7.03 -2.13
C ARG A 316 -5.06 6.80 -1.81
N ARG A 317 -5.80 6.30 -2.79
CA ARG A 317 -7.11 5.69 -2.57
C ARG A 317 -6.97 4.37 -1.79
N GLN A 318 -5.77 3.86 -1.48
CA GLN A 318 -5.54 2.72 -0.56
C GLN A 318 -5.75 3.02 0.93
N THR A 319 -6.16 4.22 1.34
CA THR A 319 -6.96 4.30 2.58
C THR A 319 -8.26 3.49 2.48
N GLU A 320 -8.71 3.13 1.26
CA GLU A 320 -9.82 2.21 0.96
C GLU A 320 -9.37 0.79 0.49
N TYR A 321 -8.08 0.55 0.23
CA TYR A 321 -7.52 -0.68 -0.37
C TYR A 321 -6.37 -1.34 0.45
N GLN A 322 -6.14 -0.92 1.70
CA GLN A 322 -5.45 -1.81 2.64
C GLN A 322 -6.26 -3.11 2.76
N PRO A 323 -5.63 -4.30 2.85
CA PRO A 323 -6.37 -5.52 3.15
C PRO A 323 -7.12 -5.32 4.47
N VAL A 324 -8.43 -5.07 4.38
CA VAL A 324 -9.27 -4.92 5.56
C VAL A 324 -9.41 -6.31 6.12
N ARG A 325 -9.02 -6.44 7.39
CA ARG A 325 -9.27 -7.65 8.15
C ARG A 325 -10.76 -7.87 8.20
N LEU A 326 -11.23 -8.98 7.63
CA LEU A 326 -12.63 -9.34 7.71
C LEU A 326 -13.00 -9.53 9.19
N ALA A 327 -13.86 -8.66 9.74
CA ALA A 327 -14.17 -8.60 11.17
C ALA A 327 -12.95 -8.51 12.11
N GLY A 328 -11.86 -7.84 11.70
CA GLY A 328 -10.65 -7.73 12.52
C GLY A 328 -9.83 -9.04 12.67
N THR A 329 -10.15 -10.06 11.87
CA THR A 329 -9.48 -11.38 11.86
C THR A 329 -8.21 -11.41 10.98
N LEU A 330 -7.55 -12.56 10.85
CA LEU A 330 -6.44 -12.75 9.91
C LEU A 330 -6.88 -12.98 8.45
N LEU A 331 -8.19 -13.01 8.17
CA LEU A 331 -8.71 -13.09 6.81
C LEU A 331 -8.63 -11.71 6.16
N GLN A 332 -8.14 -11.69 4.93
CA GLN A 332 -8.00 -10.46 4.14
C GLN A 332 -9.11 -10.41 3.09
N LYS A 333 -9.79 -9.26 2.97
CA LYS A 333 -10.74 -8.98 1.90
C LYS A 333 -10.11 -7.98 0.93
N ASN A 334 -9.83 -8.43 -0.29
CA ASN A 334 -9.15 -7.64 -1.31
C ASN A 334 -10.09 -7.44 -2.50
N ARG A 335 -10.01 -6.28 -3.16
CA ARG A 335 -10.72 -6.07 -4.42
C ARG A 335 -10.06 -6.91 -5.53
N VAL A 336 -10.88 -7.50 -6.39
CA VAL A 336 -10.42 -8.30 -7.53
C VAL A 336 -9.78 -7.40 -8.57
N THR A 337 -8.62 -7.81 -9.07
CA THR A 337 -7.86 -7.11 -10.13
C THR A 337 -7.86 -7.88 -11.45
N LEU A 338 -7.56 -7.16 -12.54
CA LEU A 338 -7.32 -7.77 -13.85
C LEU A 338 -6.11 -8.72 -13.76
N GLY A 339 -6.17 -9.86 -14.45
CA GLY A 339 -5.16 -10.92 -14.39
C GLY A 339 -5.44 -12.03 -13.38
N GLN A 340 -6.46 -11.88 -12.53
CA GLN A 340 -6.88 -12.92 -11.57
C GLN A 340 -7.93 -13.90 -12.14
N GLU A 341 -8.29 -13.82 -13.43
CA GLU A 341 -9.41 -14.56 -14.01
C GLU A 341 -9.21 -16.08 -13.96
N LYS A 342 -7.96 -16.54 -14.11
CA LYS A 342 -7.61 -17.96 -14.02
C LYS A 342 -7.90 -18.50 -12.62
N LEU A 343 -7.46 -17.77 -11.58
CA LEU A 343 -7.69 -18.10 -10.18
C LEU A 343 -9.19 -18.13 -9.88
N LEU A 344 -9.94 -17.10 -10.29
CA LEU A 344 -11.37 -17.01 -10.02
C LEU A 344 -12.14 -18.17 -10.65
N ASN A 345 -11.80 -18.53 -11.88
CA ASN A 345 -12.44 -19.62 -12.60
C ASN A 345 -12.13 -20.99 -11.98
N GLU A 346 -10.95 -21.18 -11.39
CA GLU A 346 -10.56 -22.44 -10.73
C GLU A 346 -11.30 -22.64 -9.40
N TYR A 347 -11.48 -21.58 -8.61
CA TYR A 347 -12.01 -21.69 -7.24
C TYR A 347 -13.51 -21.41 -7.11
N PHE A 348 -14.12 -20.58 -7.97
CA PHE A 348 -15.48 -20.06 -7.75
C PHE A 348 -16.49 -20.37 -8.84
N ARG A 349 -16.09 -21.00 -9.95
CA ARG A 349 -17.02 -21.45 -10.98
C ARG A 349 -17.91 -22.57 -10.44
N ALA A 350 -19.23 -22.43 -10.58
CA ALA A 350 -20.19 -23.41 -10.04
C ALA A 350 -20.44 -24.58 -11.00
N ASP A 351 -19.42 -25.40 -11.27
CA ASP A 351 -19.52 -26.55 -12.20
C ASP A 351 -20.63 -27.55 -11.81
N LYS A 352 -20.76 -27.84 -10.51
CA LYS A 352 -21.79 -28.78 -9.97
C LYS A 352 -23.22 -28.27 -10.19
N LEU A 353 -23.41 -26.96 -10.39
CA LEU A 353 -24.70 -26.31 -10.60
C LEU A 353 -24.94 -25.98 -12.09
N GLY A 354 -24.05 -26.41 -12.98
CA GLY A 354 -24.19 -26.24 -14.43
C GLY A 354 -23.67 -24.91 -14.99
N GLU A 355 -22.91 -24.12 -14.21
CA GLU A 355 -22.34 -22.86 -14.70
C GLU A 355 -21.20 -23.11 -15.69
N THR A 356 -21.34 -22.63 -16.93
CA THR A 356 -20.31 -22.84 -17.96
C THR A 356 -19.10 -21.93 -17.75
N LYS A 357 -17.93 -22.37 -18.25
CA LYS A 357 -16.69 -21.55 -18.21
C LYS A 357 -16.87 -20.20 -18.91
N ALA A 358 -17.58 -20.18 -20.04
CA ALA A 358 -17.78 -18.99 -20.84
C ALA A 358 -18.66 -17.97 -20.09
N ASP A 359 -19.78 -18.43 -19.53
CA ASP A 359 -20.72 -17.57 -18.81
C ASP A 359 -20.08 -16.97 -17.56
N PHE A 360 -19.38 -17.79 -16.75
CA PHE A 360 -18.69 -17.32 -15.56
C PHE A 360 -17.60 -16.29 -15.91
N LYS A 361 -16.76 -16.59 -16.92
CA LYS A 361 -15.71 -15.67 -17.37
C LYS A 361 -16.31 -14.34 -17.85
N GLN A 362 -17.40 -14.37 -18.61
CA GLN A 362 -18.05 -13.16 -19.09
C GLN A 362 -18.62 -12.31 -17.93
N LYS A 363 -19.27 -12.94 -16.94
CA LYS A 363 -19.76 -12.24 -15.73
C LYS A 363 -18.62 -11.57 -14.98
N ILE A 364 -17.54 -12.31 -14.69
CA ILE A 364 -16.39 -11.79 -13.95
C ILE A 364 -15.72 -10.65 -14.69
N LEU A 365 -15.45 -10.80 -15.99
CA LEU A 365 -14.87 -9.72 -16.80
C LEU A 365 -15.73 -8.46 -16.77
N ARG A 366 -17.05 -8.62 -16.85
CA ARG A 366 -17.99 -7.51 -16.72
C ARG A 366 -17.84 -6.81 -15.38
N PHE A 367 -17.86 -7.56 -14.27
CA PHE A 367 -17.74 -6.99 -12.93
C PHE A 367 -16.39 -6.30 -12.68
N ILE A 368 -15.30 -6.82 -13.26
CA ILE A 368 -13.97 -6.21 -13.12
C ILE A 368 -13.80 -4.98 -14.01
N THR A 369 -14.44 -4.95 -15.19
CA THR A 369 -14.30 -3.84 -16.15
C THR A 369 -15.20 -2.66 -15.79
N GLU A 370 -16.44 -2.92 -15.37
CA GLU A 370 -17.42 -1.91 -14.95
C GLU A 370 -17.22 -1.51 -13.46
N LYS A 371 -16.01 -1.08 -13.10
CA LYS A 371 -15.60 -0.75 -11.70
C LYS A 371 -16.40 0.39 -11.07
N ASP A 372 -17.01 1.23 -11.88
CA ASP A 372 -17.91 2.32 -11.48
C ASP A 372 -19.27 1.80 -10.98
N LYS A 373 -19.63 0.56 -11.35
CA LYS A 373 -20.93 -0.05 -11.05
C LYS A 373 -20.83 -1.21 -10.08
N PHE A 374 -19.72 -1.96 -10.13
CA PHE A 374 -19.53 -3.17 -9.34
C PHE A 374 -18.29 -3.10 -8.45
N ASP A 375 -18.46 -3.56 -7.22
CA ASP A 375 -17.35 -3.82 -6.30
C ASP A 375 -17.21 -5.33 -6.10
N CYS A 376 -16.10 -5.87 -6.61
CA CYS A 376 -15.81 -7.30 -6.61
C CYS A 376 -14.72 -7.60 -5.58
N PHE A 377 -15.03 -8.38 -4.54
CA PHE A 377 -14.14 -8.68 -3.44
C PHE A 377 -13.84 -10.16 -3.33
N LEU A 378 -12.59 -10.46 -3.03
CA LEU A 378 -12.04 -11.79 -2.84
C LEU A 378 -11.49 -11.89 -1.40
N VAL A 379 -11.95 -12.90 -0.68
CA VAL A 379 -11.57 -13.20 0.70
C VAL A 379 -10.55 -14.31 0.69
N PHE A 380 -9.44 -14.13 1.42
CA PHE A 380 -8.33 -15.09 1.49
C PHE A 380 -7.85 -15.32 2.92
N GLU A 381 -7.21 -16.47 3.14
CA GLU A 381 -6.38 -16.72 4.32
C GLU A 381 -4.90 -16.49 3.98
N ARG A 382 -4.25 -15.55 4.68
CA ARG A 382 -2.79 -15.31 4.69
C ARG A 382 -2.12 -15.39 3.30
N GLU A 383 -2.66 -14.65 2.34
CA GLU A 383 -2.18 -14.50 0.94
C GLU A 383 -2.09 -15.77 0.07
N LYS A 384 -2.59 -16.94 0.51
CA LYS A 384 -2.35 -18.20 -0.22
C LYS A 384 -3.57 -18.94 -0.74
N GLN A 385 -4.72 -18.86 -0.08
CA GLN A 385 -5.90 -19.63 -0.47
C GLN A 385 -7.16 -18.77 -0.56
N PRO A 386 -7.82 -18.71 -1.74
CA PRO A 386 -9.13 -18.07 -1.89
C PRO A 386 -10.20 -18.82 -1.09
N LEU A 387 -11.03 -18.08 -0.37
CA LEU A 387 -12.10 -18.63 0.48
C LEU A 387 -13.49 -18.19 0.03
N ALA A 388 -13.65 -16.95 -0.42
CA ALA A 388 -14.93 -16.46 -0.91
C ALA A 388 -14.78 -15.33 -1.92
N LEU A 389 -15.76 -15.20 -2.80
CA LEU A 389 -15.87 -14.14 -3.79
C LEU A 389 -17.26 -13.52 -3.67
N VAL A 390 -17.34 -12.21 -3.50
CA VAL A 390 -18.60 -11.46 -3.41
C VAL A 390 -18.56 -10.25 -4.32
N VAL A 391 -19.65 -10.00 -5.04
CA VAL A 391 -19.82 -8.82 -5.89
C VAL A 391 -21.00 -8.03 -5.37
N TYR A 392 -20.81 -6.72 -5.26
CA TYR A 392 -21.85 -5.76 -4.92
C TYR A 392 -22.16 -4.88 -6.12
N ASP A 393 -23.45 -4.64 -6.35
CA ASP A 393 -23.98 -3.69 -7.32
C ASP A 393 -24.75 -2.60 -6.58
N ARG A 394 -24.26 -1.36 -6.70
CA ARG A 394 -24.76 -0.18 -5.98
C ARG A 394 -25.59 0.75 -6.83
N ARG A 395 -25.89 0.38 -8.07
CA ARG A 395 -26.59 1.26 -9.04
C ARG A 395 -28.00 1.63 -8.59
N LYS A 396 -28.68 0.75 -7.85
CA LYS A 396 -30.02 1.03 -7.31
C LYS A 396 -29.89 1.85 -6.03
N LYS A 397 -30.63 2.96 -5.96
CA LYS A 397 -30.61 3.87 -4.81
C LYS A 397 -31.05 3.22 -3.50
N TYR A 398 -32.05 2.34 -3.55
CA TYR A 398 -32.67 1.76 -2.35
C TYR A 398 -32.21 0.34 -2.05
N GLU A 399 -31.39 -0.26 -2.91
CA GLU A 399 -31.09 -1.69 -2.87
C GLU A 399 -29.60 -1.92 -3.12
N LEU A 400 -28.98 -2.72 -2.26
CA LEU A 400 -27.69 -3.33 -2.53
C LEU A 400 -27.94 -4.70 -3.16
N GLU A 401 -27.62 -4.84 -4.45
CA GLU A 401 -27.75 -6.11 -5.14
C GLU A 401 -26.44 -6.88 -5.06
N ILE A 402 -26.53 -8.20 -4.86
CA ILE A 402 -25.42 -9.13 -4.76
C ILE A 402 -25.58 -10.13 -5.91
N PRO A 403 -25.09 -9.78 -7.11
CA PRO A 403 -25.22 -10.64 -8.29
C PRO A 403 -24.29 -11.85 -8.25
N LEU A 404 -23.31 -11.86 -7.33
CA LEU A 404 -22.41 -12.99 -7.15
C LEU A 404 -21.95 -13.14 -5.69
N MET A 405 -22.15 -14.32 -5.11
CA MET A 405 -21.62 -14.72 -3.80
C MET A 405 -21.23 -16.20 -3.83
N ARG A 406 -19.93 -16.47 -3.73
CA ARG A 406 -19.34 -17.81 -3.79
C ARG A 406 -18.45 -18.04 -2.58
N VAL A 407 -18.52 -19.24 -2.00
CA VAL A 407 -17.68 -19.63 -0.86
C VAL A 407 -17.13 -21.02 -1.14
N VAL A 408 -15.82 -21.19 -0.93
CA VAL A 408 -15.11 -22.47 -1.10
C VAL A 408 -15.46 -23.42 0.05
N GLU A 409 -15.58 -24.71 -0.27
CA GLU A 409 -15.80 -25.78 0.72
C GLU A 409 -14.54 -25.99 1.59
N THR A 410 -14.65 -25.67 2.88
CA THR A 410 -13.63 -25.74 3.93
C THR A 410 -14.32 -25.99 5.29
N SER A 411 -13.55 -26.17 6.37
CA SER A 411 -14.11 -26.33 7.72
C SER A 411 -14.86 -25.10 8.24
N ILE A 412 -14.60 -23.91 7.68
CA ILE A 412 -15.19 -22.63 8.12
C ILE A 412 -16.20 -22.05 7.12
N THR A 413 -16.59 -22.81 6.08
CA THR A 413 -17.50 -22.34 5.01
C THR A 413 -18.81 -21.75 5.54
N ALA A 414 -19.45 -22.42 6.50
CA ALA A 414 -20.71 -21.94 7.07
C ALA A 414 -20.54 -20.59 7.79
N THR A 415 -19.42 -20.41 8.49
CA THR A 415 -19.09 -19.17 9.19
C THR A 415 -18.81 -18.03 8.21
N ILE A 416 -18.04 -18.27 7.15
CA ILE A 416 -17.77 -17.27 6.11
C ILE A 416 -19.06 -16.88 5.39
N ALA A 417 -19.87 -17.86 4.97
CA ALA A 417 -21.14 -17.60 4.31
C ALA A 417 -22.09 -16.76 5.20
N ASN A 418 -22.18 -17.09 6.50
CA ASN A 418 -22.99 -16.33 7.46
C ASN A 418 -22.49 -14.89 7.59
N HIS A 419 -21.17 -14.73 7.71
CA HIS A 419 -20.55 -13.43 7.83
C HIS A 419 -20.79 -12.58 6.58
N LEU A 420 -20.59 -13.12 5.38
CA LEU A 420 -20.78 -12.36 4.14
C LEU A 420 -22.23 -11.90 3.96
N VAL A 421 -23.22 -12.73 4.31
CA VAL A 421 -24.63 -12.31 4.30
C VAL A 421 -24.87 -11.17 5.29
N PHE A 422 -24.38 -11.31 6.52
CA PHE A 422 -24.54 -10.28 7.56
C PHE A 422 -23.79 -8.98 7.24
N GLU A 423 -22.56 -9.07 6.72
CA GLU A 423 -21.75 -7.96 6.26
C GLU A 423 -22.47 -7.22 5.14
N SER A 424 -23.04 -7.95 4.17
CA SER A 424 -23.78 -7.34 3.06
C SER A 424 -25.01 -6.56 3.53
N ILE A 425 -25.74 -7.10 4.50
CA ILE A 425 -26.86 -6.40 5.15
C ILE A 425 -26.37 -5.11 5.84
N SER A 426 -25.25 -5.20 6.56
CA SER A 426 -24.67 -4.09 7.31
C SER A 426 -24.16 -2.98 6.38
N ILE A 427 -23.53 -3.35 5.27
CA ILE A 427 -23.10 -2.44 4.20
C ILE A 427 -24.33 -1.74 3.62
N SER A 428 -25.36 -2.49 3.24
CA SER A 428 -26.60 -1.92 2.68
C SER A 428 -27.22 -0.89 3.62
N ALA A 429 -27.34 -1.23 4.90
CA ALA A 429 -27.90 -0.34 5.92
C ALA A 429 -27.05 0.92 6.15
N ARG A 430 -25.71 0.78 6.24
CA ARG A 430 -24.78 1.91 6.43
C ARG A 430 -24.79 2.88 5.24
N GLU A 431 -25.01 2.35 4.03
CA GLU A 431 -25.14 3.15 2.81
C GLU A 431 -26.57 3.69 2.60
N GLU A 432 -27.40 3.68 3.64
CA GLU A 432 -28.80 4.17 3.65
C GLU A 432 -29.69 3.50 2.59
N ARG A 433 -29.36 2.26 2.21
CA ARG A 433 -30.21 1.43 1.36
C ARG A 433 -31.19 0.68 2.23
N ASN A 434 -32.41 0.55 1.73
CA ASN A 434 -33.49 -0.10 2.46
C ASN A 434 -33.50 -1.62 2.26
N PHE A 435 -32.83 -2.11 1.22
CA PHE A 435 -32.90 -3.52 0.81
C PHE A 435 -31.55 -4.13 0.49
N THR A 436 -31.44 -5.43 0.76
CA THR A 436 -30.35 -6.29 0.31
C THR A 436 -30.96 -7.40 -0.51
N LYS A 437 -30.50 -7.55 -1.76
CA LYS A 437 -31.03 -8.54 -2.70
C LYS A 437 -29.91 -9.43 -3.23
N ILE A 438 -30.06 -10.75 -3.11
CA ILE A 438 -29.13 -11.73 -3.67
C ILE A 438 -29.76 -12.30 -4.95
N THR A 439 -29.09 -12.08 -6.08
CA THR A 439 -29.59 -12.44 -7.42
C THR A 439 -28.71 -13.48 -8.13
N ASP A 440 -27.80 -14.10 -7.38
CA ASP A 440 -26.87 -15.07 -7.92
C ASP A 440 -27.56 -16.42 -8.24
N PRO A 441 -27.61 -16.83 -9.52
CA PRO A 441 -28.33 -18.04 -9.91
C PRO A 441 -27.66 -19.35 -9.51
N PHE A 442 -26.38 -19.33 -9.08
CA PHE A 442 -25.64 -20.53 -8.69
C PHE A 442 -25.17 -20.46 -7.24
N LEU A 443 -25.99 -19.87 -6.37
CA LEU A 443 -25.68 -19.64 -4.97
C LEU A 443 -25.29 -20.95 -4.24
N PRO A 444 -24.18 -21.00 -3.48
CA PRO A 444 -23.77 -22.21 -2.78
C PRO A 444 -24.77 -22.64 -1.71
N GLU A 445 -24.95 -23.96 -1.51
CA GLU A 445 -25.88 -24.52 -0.53
C GLU A 445 -25.62 -24.01 0.90
N ALA A 446 -24.35 -23.76 1.26
CA ALA A 446 -24.00 -23.18 2.55
C ALA A 446 -24.62 -21.78 2.76
N VAL A 447 -24.70 -20.96 1.72
CA VAL A 447 -25.32 -19.64 1.77
C VAL A 447 -26.85 -19.77 1.84
N ILE A 448 -27.44 -20.64 1.01
CA ILE A 448 -28.89 -20.92 1.00
C ILE A 448 -29.36 -21.38 2.39
N ARG A 449 -28.65 -22.35 2.99
CA ARG A 449 -28.96 -22.82 4.36
C ARG A 449 -28.92 -21.70 5.39
N ASN A 450 -27.93 -20.81 5.30
CA ASN A 450 -27.80 -19.67 6.21
C ASN A 450 -28.96 -18.67 6.05
N ILE A 451 -29.35 -18.37 4.81
CA ILE A 451 -30.50 -17.50 4.50
C ILE A 451 -31.78 -18.07 5.11
N HIS A 452 -32.06 -19.36 4.89
CA HIS A 452 -33.24 -20.01 5.44
C HIS A 452 -33.21 -20.15 6.97
N GLN A 453 -32.05 -20.42 7.57
CA GLN A 453 -31.89 -20.52 9.03
C GLN A 453 -32.13 -19.18 9.74
N ASP A 454 -31.72 -18.06 9.13
CA ASP A 454 -31.99 -16.74 9.71
C ASP A 454 -33.48 -16.37 9.63
N GLY A 455 -34.13 -16.74 8.52
CA GLY A 455 -35.57 -16.54 8.30
C GLY A 455 -35.97 -15.07 8.15
N THR A 456 -35.04 -14.23 7.65
CA THR A 456 -35.28 -12.78 7.44
C THR A 456 -35.30 -12.36 5.97
N PHE A 457 -35.06 -13.29 5.05
CA PHE A 457 -35.19 -13.07 3.61
C PHE A 457 -36.49 -13.69 3.10
N ASP A 458 -37.16 -12.98 2.21
CA ASP A 458 -38.22 -13.52 1.37
C ASP A 458 -37.63 -14.00 0.05
N GLU A 459 -38.09 -15.17 -0.41
CA GLU A 459 -37.67 -15.74 -1.69
C GLU A 459 -38.70 -15.41 -2.79
N PHE A 460 -38.22 -14.86 -3.90
CA PHE A 460 -39.04 -14.55 -5.07
C PHE A 460 -38.23 -14.78 -6.34
N ASP A 461 -38.74 -15.61 -7.25
CA ASP A 461 -38.12 -15.92 -8.56
C ASP A 461 -36.64 -16.35 -8.45
N ASN A 462 -36.33 -17.26 -7.51
CA ASN A 462 -34.97 -17.72 -7.18
C ASN A 462 -34.01 -16.60 -6.74
N THR A 463 -34.53 -15.47 -6.26
CA THR A 463 -33.76 -14.40 -5.63
C THR A 463 -34.18 -14.26 -4.17
N TYR A 464 -33.27 -13.73 -3.35
CA TYR A 464 -33.52 -13.52 -1.92
C TYR A 464 -33.50 -12.04 -1.61
N LEU A 465 -34.61 -11.51 -1.07
CA LEU A 465 -34.78 -10.10 -0.76
C LEU A 465 -35.01 -9.90 0.73
N ARG A 466 -34.33 -8.92 1.33
CA ARG A 466 -34.47 -8.56 2.75
C ARG A 466 -34.53 -7.04 2.92
N ALA A 467 -35.32 -6.57 3.89
CA ALA A 467 -35.24 -5.18 4.34
C ALA A 467 -34.20 -4.97 5.45
N ASN A 468 -33.56 -3.81 5.42
CA ASN A 468 -32.50 -3.43 6.36
C ASN A 468 -32.47 -1.91 6.57
N MET A 469 -33.57 -1.32 7.00
CA MET A 469 -33.66 0.14 7.18
C MET A 469 -32.86 0.59 8.41
N ALA A 470 -31.86 1.46 8.20
CA ALA A 470 -31.08 2.06 9.29
C ALA A 470 -31.81 3.23 9.95
N ILE A 471 -32.97 2.97 10.55
CA ILE A 471 -33.85 4.00 11.13
C ILE A 471 -34.35 3.62 12.52
N ALA A 472 -34.65 4.63 13.33
CA ALA A 472 -35.39 4.49 14.58
C ALA A 472 -36.69 5.29 14.46
N LYS A 473 -37.83 4.58 14.46
CA LYS A 473 -39.16 5.18 14.26
C LYS A 473 -40.21 4.48 15.11
N THR A 474 -41.37 5.11 15.26
CA THR A 474 -42.52 4.43 15.87
C THR A 474 -43.07 3.35 14.95
N ALA A 475 -43.79 2.37 15.49
CA ALA A 475 -44.43 1.31 14.70
C ALA A 475 -45.33 1.87 13.58
N ASN A 476 -46.08 2.94 13.89
CA ASN A 476 -46.93 3.63 12.92
C ASN A 476 -46.14 4.30 11.79
N GLN A 477 -45.06 5.00 12.12
CA GLN A 477 -44.20 5.65 11.12
C GLN A 477 -43.51 4.61 10.23
N LEU A 478 -42.97 3.54 10.83
CA LEU A 478 -42.31 2.46 10.12
C LEU A 478 -43.25 1.72 9.18
N SER A 479 -44.49 1.46 9.63
CA SER A 479 -45.54 0.87 8.79
C SER A 479 -45.85 1.73 7.57
N HIS A 480 -46.00 3.05 7.75
CA HIS A 480 -46.26 3.98 6.65
C HIS A 480 -45.15 4.00 5.61
N ASP A 481 -43.89 3.97 6.06
CA ASP A 481 -42.73 3.95 5.17
C ASP A 481 -42.65 2.64 4.38
N LEU A 482 -42.88 1.50 5.05
CA LEU A 482 -42.93 0.18 4.39
C LEU A 482 -44.04 0.10 3.35
N GLU A 483 -45.23 0.61 3.65
CA GLU A 483 -46.37 0.61 2.72
C GLU A 483 -46.06 1.45 1.47
N LYS A 484 -45.47 2.64 1.65
CA LYS A 484 -45.04 3.50 0.54
C LYS A 484 -44.00 2.83 -0.34
N LEU A 485 -43.02 2.14 0.26
CA LEU A 485 -41.99 1.42 -0.47
C LEU A 485 -42.59 0.24 -1.26
N ALA A 486 -43.47 -0.55 -0.64
CA ALA A 486 -44.16 -1.65 -1.29
C ALA A 486 -44.95 -1.19 -2.53
N VAL A 487 -45.67 -0.07 -2.43
CA VAL A 487 -46.45 0.49 -3.55
C VAL A 487 -45.55 0.99 -4.69
N SER A 488 -44.39 1.59 -4.36
CA SER A 488 -43.52 2.21 -5.36
C SER A 488 -42.58 1.24 -6.08
N LEU A 489 -42.22 0.11 -5.47
CA LEU A 489 -41.19 -0.79 -5.99
C LEU A 489 -41.73 -2.03 -6.72
N GLY A 490 -43.03 -2.30 -6.64
CA GLY A 490 -43.72 -3.36 -7.40
C GLY A 490 -43.97 -4.65 -6.62
N LYS A 491 -44.50 -5.68 -7.30
CA LYS A 491 -45.06 -6.89 -6.68
C LYS A 491 -44.05 -7.72 -5.86
N GLU A 492 -42.78 -7.71 -6.24
CA GLU A 492 -41.72 -8.41 -5.49
C GLU A 492 -41.63 -7.94 -4.03
N TYR A 493 -42.03 -6.69 -3.76
CA TYR A 493 -41.96 -6.04 -2.46
C TYR A 493 -43.28 -6.15 -1.67
N ASP A 494 -44.28 -6.92 -2.14
CA ASP A 494 -45.60 -7.01 -1.52
C ASP A 494 -45.57 -7.63 -0.10
N PHE A 495 -44.55 -8.42 0.25
CA PHE A 495 -44.39 -8.94 1.61
C PHE A 495 -44.25 -7.82 2.66
N PHE A 496 -43.78 -6.63 2.27
CA PHE A 496 -43.73 -5.47 3.16
C PHE A 496 -45.10 -4.98 3.60
N ARG A 497 -46.16 -5.22 2.81
CA ARG A 497 -47.53 -4.94 3.27
C ARG A 497 -47.91 -5.83 4.44
N LYS A 498 -47.48 -7.10 4.44
CA LYS A 498 -47.71 -8.01 5.57
C LYS A 498 -47.00 -7.51 6.83
N ILE A 499 -45.75 -7.06 6.70
CA ILE A 499 -44.97 -6.49 7.81
C ILE A 499 -45.62 -5.19 8.32
N SER A 500 -46.03 -4.31 7.40
CA SER A 500 -46.76 -3.08 7.71
C SER A 500 -48.05 -3.36 8.51
N GLN A 501 -48.83 -4.36 8.10
CA GLN A 501 -50.02 -4.80 8.84
C GLN A 501 -49.69 -5.35 10.22
N LEU A 502 -48.61 -6.13 10.36
CA LEU A 502 -48.16 -6.65 11.65
C LEU A 502 -47.70 -5.54 12.61
N LEU A 503 -47.06 -4.49 12.09
CA LEU A 503 -46.67 -3.31 12.89
C LEU A 503 -47.89 -2.55 13.44
N GLN A 504 -49.01 -2.54 12.70
CA GLN A 504 -50.25 -1.90 13.14
C GLN A 504 -51.12 -2.81 14.02
N LYS A 505 -50.82 -4.10 14.09
CA LYS A 505 -51.60 -5.07 14.86
C LYS A 505 -51.47 -4.77 16.35
N LYS A 506 -52.61 -4.48 16.98
CA LYS A 506 -52.73 -4.40 18.43
C LYS A 506 -53.03 -5.78 19.00
N VAL A 507 -52.16 -6.24 19.89
CA VAL A 507 -52.32 -7.47 20.67
C VAL A 507 -52.71 -7.09 22.10
N GLU A 508 -53.70 -7.76 22.67
CA GLU A 508 -54.22 -7.45 24.01
C GLU A 508 -53.18 -7.69 25.11
N ASN A 509 -52.35 -8.71 24.96
CA ASN A 509 -51.27 -9.05 25.88
C ASN A 509 -50.00 -8.26 25.57
N GLU A 510 -49.56 -7.41 26.51
CA GLU A 510 -48.34 -6.60 26.35
C GLU A 510 -47.08 -7.42 26.10
N ASN A 511 -46.97 -8.63 26.66
CA ASN A 511 -45.80 -9.48 26.46
C ASN A 511 -45.78 -10.06 25.04
N GLU A 512 -46.93 -10.48 24.53
CA GLU A 512 -47.06 -10.94 23.13
C GLU A 512 -46.79 -9.78 22.15
N GLN A 513 -47.24 -8.57 22.47
CA GLN A 513 -46.91 -7.38 21.68
C GLN A 513 -45.39 -7.11 21.67
N LYS A 514 -44.72 -7.23 22.81
CA LYS A 514 -43.25 -7.07 22.91
C LYS A 514 -42.54 -8.15 22.11
N GLU A 515 -42.96 -9.40 22.18
CA GLU A 515 -42.38 -10.50 21.39
C GLU A 515 -42.57 -10.27 19.88
N LEU A 516 -43.76 -9.79 19.47
CA LEU A 516 -44.01 -9.41 18.08
C LEU A 516 -43.03 -8.33 17.62
N TYR A 517 -42.92 -7.21 18.34
CA TYR A 517 -42.00 -6.14 17.99
C TYR A 517 -40.54 -6.56 18.04
N PHE A 518 -40.16 -7.39 19.01
CA PHE A 518 -38.83 -7.98 19.07
C PHE A 518 -38.55 -8.78 17.80
N ASN A 519 -39.46 -9.64 17.35
CA ASN A 519 -39.27 -10.41 16.12
C ASN A 519 -39.26 -9.54 14.85
N LEU A 520 -40.09 -8.49 14.81
CA LEU A 520 -40.10 -7.52 13.70
C LEU A 520 -38.78 -6.74 13.63
N GLU A 521 -38.17 -6.36 14.77
CA GLU A 521 -36.83 -5.74 14.77
C GLU A 521 -35.75 -6.68 14.23
N LYS A 522 -35.84 -8.00 14.46
CA LYS A 522 -34.91 -8.97 13.84
C LYS A 522 -35.06 -8.96 12.33
N TYR A 523 -36.30 -9.01 11.86
CA TYR A 523 -36.62 -9.04 10.43
C TYR A 523 -36.15 -7.79 9.69
N LEU A 524 -36.34 -6.63 10.32
CA LEU A 524 -36.03 -5.32 9.75
C LEU A 524 -34.67 -4.77 10.17
N TRP A 525 -33.85 -5.57 10.87
CA TRP A 525 -32.58 -5.11 11.42
C TRP A 525 -31.73 -4.42 10.34
N PRO A 526 -31.15 -3.23 10.61
CA PRO A 526 -30.98 -2.61 11.94
C PRO A 526 -32.12 -1.75 12.49
N ALA A 527 -33.30 -1.68 11.85
CA ALA A 527 -34.40 -0.81 12.26
C ALA A 527 -34.80 -0.97 13.74
N LYS A 528 -35.12 0.15 14.40
CA LYS A 528 -35.62 0.18 15.78
C LYS A 528 -37.04 0.73 15.86
N ILE A 529 -37.89 0.01 16.59
CA ILE A 529 -39.25 0.39 16.92
C ILE A 529 -39.23 1.08 18.29
N ILE A 530 -39.16 2.41 18.31
CA ILE A 530 -38.85 3.17 19.54
C ILE A 530 -39.99 3.14 20.57
N ASP A 531 -41.22 2.94 20.13
CA ASP A 531 -42.42 2.80 20.96
C ASP A 531 -42.75 1.34 21.32
N ALA A 532 -41.88 0.38 21.00
CA ALA A 532 -42.10 -1.04 21.31
C ALA A 532 -42.03 -1.38 22.81
N ASN A 533 -41.56 -0.44 23.65
CA ASN A 533 -41.33 -0.63 25.08
C ASN A 533 -40.48 -1.89 25.40
N LEU A 534 -39.51 -2.19 24.52
CA LEU A 534 -38.54 -3.27 24.75
C LEU A 534 -37.56 -2.85 25.85
N PRO A 535 -37.32 -3.71 26.86
CA PRO A 535 -36.38 -3.38 27.91
C PRO A 535 -34.97 -3.25 27.30
N THR A 536 -34.28 -2.17 27.67
CA THR A 536 -32.94 -1.87 27.16
C THR A 536 -31.97 -1.72 28.32
N TRP A 537 -30.83 -2.39 28.22
CA TRP A 537 -29.78 -2.34 29.23
C TRP A 537 -28.50 -1.73 28.67
N ILE A 538 -27.86 -0.86 29.45
CA ILE A 538 -26.47 -0.48 29.22
C ILE A 538 -25.59 -1.50 29.95
N ILE A 539 -24.70 -2.17 29.21
CA ILE A 539 -23.79 -3.18 29.73
C ILE A 539 -22.34 -2.71 29.53
N PRO A 540 -21.56 -2.49 30.62
CA PRO A 540 -20.14 -2.23 30.50
C PRO A 540 -19.38 -3.48 30.07
N ILE A 541 -18.51 -3.32 29.08
CA ILE A 541 -17.58 -4.33 28.62
C ILE A 541 -16.16 -3.76 28.61
N LYS A 542 -15.14 -4.56 28.91
CA LYS A 542 -13.74 -4.14 28.81
C LYS A 542 -13.33 -4.08 27.34
N ALA A 543 -12.50 -3.11 26.95
CA ALA A 543 -11.98 -2.97 25.59
C ALA A 543 -11.38 -4.28 25.05
N PHE A 544 -10.61 -4.98 25.88
CA PHE A 544 -10.06 -6.31 25.57
C PHE A 544 -11.11 -7.34 25.08
N TRP A 545 -12.30 -7.38 25.69
CA TRP A 545 -13.36 -8.31 25.29
C TRP A 545 -14.22 -7.76 24.15
N ALA A 546 -14.46 -6.44 24.11
CA ALA A 546 -15.20 -5.80 23.02
C ALA A 546 -14.51 -6.02 21.67
N LYS A 547 -13.17 -5.93 21.65
CA LYS A 547 -12.30 -6.23 20.51
C LYS A 547 -12.64 -7.55 19.81
N ASP A 548 -12.84 -8.61 20.59
CA ASP A 548 -13.02 -9.96 20.04
C ASP A 548 -14.50 -10.31 19.80
N LEU A 549 -15.43 -9.51 20.33
CA LEU A 549 -16.86 -9.75 20.21
C LEU A 549 -17.51 -8.91 19.10
N PHE A 550 -17.15 -7.64 18.94
CA PHE A 550 -17.81 -6.80 17.93
C PHE A 550 -17.03 -5.56 17.48
N ASP A 551 -15.99 -5.13 18.20
CA ASP A 551 -15.30 -3.87 17.90
C ASP A 551 -14.08 -4.09 16.98
N GLU A 552 -14.33 -4.03 15.66
CA GLU A 552 -13.31 -4.19 14.61
C GLU A 552 -12.21 -3.12 14.67
N GLU A 553 -12.55 -1.88 15.04
CA GLU A 553 -11.60 -0.78 15.18
C GLU A 553 -10.59 -1.09 16.29
N LEU A 554 -11.05 -1.59 17.44
CA LEU A 554 -10.15 -2.07 18.50
C LEU A 554 -9.32 -3.27 18.03
N ALA A 555 -9.86 -4.15 17.17
CA ALA A 555 -9.16 -5.35 16.70
C ALA A 555 -8.03 -5.04 15.71
N ASN A 556 -8.21 -4.00 14.89
CA ASN A 556 -7.21 -3.56 13.92
C ASN A 556 -5.95 -2.97 14.58
N ASN A 557 -6.03 -2.52 15.82
CA ASN A 557 -4.88 -2.02 16.58
C ASN A 557 -3.91 -3.12 17.10
N TYR A 558 -4.23 -4.41 16.91
CA TYR A 558 -3.35 -5.52 17.36
C TYR A 558 -2.70 -6.25 16.18
N LEU A 559 -1.40 -6.55 16.27
CA LEU A 559 -0.66 -7.33 15.27
C LEU A 559 -1.29 -8.70 14.92
N LEU A 560 -1.97 -9.35 15.86
CA LEU A 560 -2.58 -10.68 15.67
C LEU A 560 -4.10 -10.66 15.42
N GLY A 561 -4.75 -9.50 15.45
CA GLY A 561 -6.20 -9.38 15.23
C GLY A 561 -7.06 -10.06 16.30
N SER A 562 -8.32 -10.35 15.95
CA SER A 562 -9.28 -11.15 16.71
C SER A 562 -9.21 -12.63 16.29
N LYS A 563 -9.74 -13.55 17.13
CA LYS A 563 -9.84 -14.97 16.75
C LYS A 563 -10.80 -15.15 15.57
N THR A 564 -10.28 -15.69 14.46
CA THR A 564 -10.95 -15.74 13.15
C THR A 564 -12.40 -16.21 13.18
N GLU A 565 -12.71 -17.31 13.90
CA GLU A 565 -14.07 -17.86 13.89
C GLU A 565 -15.07 -17.05 14.74
N LEU A 566 -14.62 -16.33 15.77
CA LEU A 566 -15.53 -15.66 16.71
C LEU A 566 -15.96 -14.28 16.19
N ALA A 567 -15.05 -13.53 15.59
CA ALA A 567 -15.40 -12.21 15.06
C ALA A 567 -16.32 -12.27 13.83
N LEU A 568 -16.33 -13.40 13.13
CA LEU A 568 -17.25 -13.66 12.01
C LEU A 568 -18.66 -14.09 12.48
N LYS A 569 -18.86 -14.36 13.78
CA LYS A 569 -20.15 -14.85 14.29
C LYS A 569 -21.12 -13.71 14.55
N ARG A 570 -22.33 -13.91 14.06
CA ARG A 570 -23.48 -13.04 14.31
C ARG A 570 -24.08 -13.22 15.70
N GLU A 571 -23.99 -14.43 16.26
CA GLU A 571 -24.45 -14.76 17.62
C GLU A 571 -23.27 -15.01 18.55
N LEU A 572 -23.30 -14.38 19.72
CA LEU A 572 -22.21 -14.38 20.69
C LEU A 572 -22.70 -14.48 22.13
N VAL A 573 -21.79 -14.79 23.05
CA VAL A 573 -22.07 -14.82 24.48
C VAL A 573 -21.14 -13.91 25.28
N PHE A 574 -21.72 -13.16 26.21
CA PHE A 574 -21.02 -12.37 27.20
C PHE A 574 -21.32 -12.89 28.61
N TYR A 575 -20.29 -12.99 29.47
CA TYR A 575 -20.44 -13.51 30.82
C TYR A 575 -20.24 -12.43 31.87
N ARG A 576 -21.04 -12.50 32.93
CA ARG A 576 -20.94 -11.60 34.09
C ARG A 576 -21.38 -12.27 35.38
N SER A 577 -21.12 -11.58 36.49
CA SER A 577 -21.70 -11.96 37.78
C SER A 577 -23.22 -11.85 37.74
N LYS A 578 -23.93 -12.80 38.37
CA LYS A 578 -25.39 -12.73 38.57
C LYS A 578 -25.83 -11.60 39.51
N ARG A 579 -24.89 -11.00 40.24
CA ARG A 579 -25.17 -9.91 41.20
C ARG A 579 -25.42 -8.59 40.48
N ALA A 580 -26.24 -7.73 41.09
CA ALA A 580 -26.59 -6.40 40.58
C ALA A 580 -27.05 -6.46 39.11
N SER A 581 -28.04 -7.32 38.82
CA SER A 581 -28.43 -7.61 37.44
C SER A 581 -29.32 -6.56 36.79
N ALA A 582 -29.84 -5.58 37.55
CA ALA A 582 -30.75 -4.54 37.09
C ALA A 582 -31.94 -5.11 36.28
N GLY A 583 -32.51 -6.22 36.76
CA GLY A 583 -33.65 -6.89 36.13
C GLY A 583 -33.29 -7.82 34.97
N LEU A 584 -32.01 -7.93 34.59
CA LEU A 584 -31.53 -8.93 33.65
C LEU A 584 -31.62 -10.32 34.32
N LYS A 585 -32.45 -11.21 33.78
CA LYS A 585 -32.77 -12.53 34.35
C LYS A 585 -33.24 -13.49 33.25
N PRO A 586 -33.24 -14.82 33.47
CA PRO A 586 -33.77 -15.75 32.48
C PRO A 586 -35.20 -15.43 32.03
N GLY A 587 -35.46 -15.62 30.74
CA GLY A 587 -36.75 -15.32 30.09
C GLY A 587 -36.96 -13.87 29.66
N VAL A 588 -36.00 -12.96 29.84
CA VAL A 588 -36.10 -11.59 29.32
C VAL A 588 -35.44 -11.48 27.95
N ILE A 589 -36.13 -10.77 27.05
CA ILE A 589 -35.67 -10.37 25.72
C ILE A 589 -35.63 -8.83 25.64
N GLY A 590 -34.82 -8.27 24.76
CA GLY A 590 -34.74 -6.82 24.62
C GLY A 590 -33.51 -6.33 23.87
N ARG A 591 -32.96 -5.19 24.30
CA ARG A 591 -31.82 -4.55 23.64
C ARG A 591 -30.65 -4.36 24.61
N ILE A 592 -29.44 -4.42 24.06
CA ILE A 592 -28.19 -4.16 24.77
C ILE A 592 -27.53 -2.95 24.13
N ILE A 593 -27.17 -1.96 24.93
CA ILE A 593 -26.26 -0.89 24.57
C ILE A 593 -24.90 -1.18 25.21
N TRP A 594 -23.87 -1.33 24.40
CA TRP A 594 -22.53 -1.65 24.86
C TRP A 594 -21.74 -0.39 25.19
N TYR A 595 -21.31 -0.29 26.45
CA TYR A 595 -20.39 0.74 26.91
C TYR A 595 -18.98 0.16 27.05
N VAL A 596 -18.04 0.63 26.23
CA VAL A 596 -16.64 0.21 26.27
C VAL A 596 -15.95 0.94 27.42
N SER A 597 -15.50 0.18 28.41
CA SER A 597 -14.85 0.68 29.62
C SER A 597 -13.46 1.24 29.33
N ASN A 598 -12.97 2.10 30.22
CA ASN A 598 -11.64 2.71 30.11
C ASN A 598 -10.53 1.67 29.96
N ASP A 599 -9.63 1.90 29.01
CA ASP A 599 -8.39 1.17 28.85
C ASP A 599 -7.34 2.12 28.25
N GLU A 600 -6.27 2.39 28.98
CA GLU A 600 -5.23 3.36 28.60
C GLU A 600 -4.34 2.82 27.46
N SER A 601 -4.45 1.53 27.15
CA SER A 601 -3.70 0.89 26.05
C SER A 601 -4.26 1.24 24.67
N PHE A 602 -5.38 1.97 24.59
CA PHE A 602 -6.09 2.27 23.35
C PHE A 602 -6.15 3.78 23.07
N PRO A 603 -6.25 4.19 21.78
CA PRO A 603 -6.31 5.60 21.41
C PRO A 603 -7.45 6.36 22.10
N TYR A 604 -7.23 7.66 22.35
CA TYR A 604 -8.26 8.53 22.91
C TYR A 604 -9.53 8.51 22.05
N GLY A 605 -10.71 8.47 22.69
CA GLY A 605 -12.01 8.40 22.01
C GLY A 605 -12.52 6.99 21.70
N THR A 606 -11.68 5.96 21.82
CA THR A 606 -12.08 4.55 21.58
C THR A 606 -12.63 3.82 22.81
N THR A 607 -12.41 4.38 24.01
CA THR A 607 -12.86 3.84 25.29
C THR A 607 -13.58 4.91 26.12
N LYS A 608 -14.33 4.50 27.17
CA LYS A 608 -15.28 5.33 27.92
C LYS A 608 -16.44 5.87 27.07
N VAL A 609 -16.91 5.04 26.15
CA VAL A 609 -17.92 5.42 25.14
C VAL A 609 -18.95 4.31 24.93
N ILE A 610 -20.16 4.68 24.51
CA ILE A 610 -21.10 3.75 23.86
C ILE A 610 -20.67 3.56 22.41
N LYS A 611 -20.61 2.30 21.96
CA LYS A 611 -20.17 1.95 20.60
C LYS A 611 -21.12 1.05 19.80
N ALA A 612 -21.93 0.25 20.48
CA ALA A 612 -22.71 -0.77 19.78
C ALA A 612 -24.08 -1.01 20.41
N CYS A 613 -25.01 -1.50 19.59
CA CYS A 613 -26.34 -1.92 19.98
C CYS A 613 -26.58 -3.35 19.52
N SER A 614 -26.95 -4.26 20.41
CA SER A 614 -27.24 -5.66 20.08
C SER A 614 -28.64 -6.05 20.54
N ARG A 615 -29.14 -7.13 19.95
CA ARG A 615 -30.33 -7.84 20.41
C ARG A 615 -29.97 -8.70 21.62
N LEU A 616 -30.77 -8.67 22.67
CA LEU A 616 -30.69 -9.63 23.78
C LEU A 616 -31.57 -10.84 23.47
N ASP A 617 -30.94 -11.96 23.07
CA ASP A 617 -31.67 -13.19 22.72
C ASP A 617 -32.05 -14.00 23.94
N GLU A 618 -31.12 -14.14 24.89
CA GLU A 618 -31.31 -15.02 26.03
C GLU A 618 -30.40 -14.68 27.21
N VAL A 619 -30.90 -14.94 28.42
CA VAL A 619 -30.11 -14.86 29.66
C VAL A 619 -30.19 -16.21 30.36
N ILE A 620 -29.03 -16.78 30.69
CA ILE A 620 -28.93 -18.07 31.37
C ILE A 620 -28.08 -17.90 32.63
N VAL A 621 -28.49 -18.55 33.71
CA VAL A 621 -27.76 -18.56 34.99
C VAL A 621 -27.46 -19.99 35.37
N ASP A 622 -26.18 -20.36 35.40
CA ASP A 622 -25.72 -21.70 35.80
C ASP A 622 -24.24 -21.64 36.22
N LYS A 623 -23.65 -22.79 36.52
CA LYS A 623 -22.24 -22.93 36.90
C LYS A 623 -21.31 -22.59 35.73
N PRO A 624 -20.13 -21.99 36.02
CA PRO A 624 -19.08 -21.70 35.04
C PRO A 624 -18.78 -22.83 34.05
N GLU A 625 -18.62 -24.07 34.53
CA GLU A 625 -18.24 -25.21 33.70
C GLU A 625 -19.34 -25.59 32.70
N LYS A 626 -20.59 -25.59 33.13
CA LYS A 626 -21.74 -25.90 32.25
C LYS A 626 -21.90 -24.83 31.18
N LEU A 627 -21.84 -23.57 31.57
CA LEU A 627 -21.94 -22.44 30.64
C LEU A 627 -20.77 -22.37 29.66
N TYR A 628 -19.57 -22.72 30.10
CA TYR A 628 -18.42 -22.86 29.21
C TYR A 628 -18.65 -24.01 28.23
N ARG A 629 -19.03 -25.20 28.69
CA ARG A 629 -19.28 -26.35 27.82
C ARG A 629 -20.36 -26.07 26.78
N GLN A 630 -21.42 -25.38 27.16
CA GLN A 630 -22.55 -25.03 26.30
C GLN A 630 -22.16 -23.98 25.24
N PHE A 631 -21.40 -22.94 25.62
CA PHE A 631 -21.16 -21.77 24.77
C PHE A 631 -19.70 -21.52 24.39
N ARG A 632 -18.79 -22.48 24.64
CA ARG A 632 -17.35 -22.38 24.27
C ARG A 632 -17.12 -22.03 22.80
N ASN A 633 -18.07 -22.34 21.92
CA ASN A 633 -18.00 -22.03 20.51
C ASN A 633 -18.56 -20.63 20.17
N LEU A 634 -19.34 -20.00 21.06
CA LEU A 634 -19.95 -18.68 20.84
C LEU A 634 -19.28 -17.55 21.64
N GLY A 635 -18.29 -17.88 22.47
CA GLY A 635 -17.67 -16.93 23.40
C GLY A 635 -16.15 -16.85 23.27
N VAL A 636 -15.60 -15.71 23.66
CA VAL A 636 -14.15 -15.42 23.66
C VAL A 636 -13.44 -15.85 24.94
N TYR A 637 -14.21 -16.19 25.98
CA TYR A 637 -13.76 -16.49 27.32
C TYR A 637 -13.23 -17.93 27.47
N LYS A 638 -12.18 -18.11 28.27
CA LYS A 638 -11.75 -19.43 28.74
C LYS A 638 -12.48 -19.80 30.03
N LEU A 639 -12.52 -21.09 30.37
CA LEU A 639 -13.11 -21.56 31.64
C LEU A 639 -12.51 -20.83 32.86
N GLU A 640 -11.20 -20.59 32.85
CA GLU A 640 -10.49 -19.83 33.89
C GLU A 640 -11.06 -18.41 34.08
N ASP A 641 -11.47 -17.75 32.99
CA ASP A 641 -12.04 -16.40 33.05
C ASP A 641 -13.42 -16.43 33.69
N LEU A 642 -14.23 -17.45 33.40
CA LEU A 642 -15.53 -17.65 34.05
C LEU A 642 -15.38 -17.96 35.55
N ILE A 643 -14.36 -18.73 35.93
CA ILE A 643 -14.04 -19.00 37.35
C ILE A 643 -13.64 -17.69 38.05
N LYS A 644 -12.86 -16.80 37.41
CA LYS A 644 -12.50 -15.49 37.98
C LYS A 644 -13.73 -14.61 38.27
N ILE A 645 -14.79 -14.69 37.45
CA ILE A 645 -16.05 -13.94 37.70
C ILE A 645 -16.66 -14.31 39.06
N THR A 646 -16.52 -15.56 39.49
CA THR A 646 -16.98 -16.05 40.80
C THR A 646 -16.02 -15.74 41.96
N LYS A 647 -14.93 -14.99 41.73
CA LYS A 647 -13.80 -14.84 42.67
C LYS A 647 -13.22 -16.20 43.08
N ASN A 648 -13.02 -17.10 42.11
CA ASN A 648 -12.46 -18.45 42.28
C ASN A 648 -13.32 -19.38 43.15
N LYS A 649 -14.64 -19.22 43.10
CA LYS A 649 -15.62 -20.12 43.75
C LYS A 649 -16.41 -20.86 42.68
N PRO A 650 -15.93 -22.01 42.18
CA PRO A 650 -16.49 -22.68 40.98
C PRO A 650 -17.95 -23.13 41.14
N ASN A 651 -18.42 -23.28 42.38
CA ASN A 651 -19.80 -23.65 42.69
C ASN A 651 -20.77 -22.45 42.74
N GLU A 652 -20.33 -21.22 42.50
CA GLU A 652 -21.22 -20.06 42.42
C GLU A 652 -21.73 -19.89 40.98
N ASP A 653 -23.03 -19.61 40.81
CA ASP A 653 -23.56 -19.37 39.47
C ASP A 653 -23.09 -18.03 38.91
N ILE A 654 -22.89 -18.01 37.61
CA ILE A 654 -22.67 -16.80 36.81
C ILE A 654 -23.79 -16.65 35.80
N MET A 655 -23.83 -15.52 35.11
CA MET A 655 -24.80 -15.21 34.09
C MET A 655 -24.13 -15.21 32.71
N ALA A 656 -24.70 -15.95 31.77
CA ALA A 656 -24.40 -15.90 30.36
C ALA A 656 -25.50 -15.08 29.64
N ILE A 657 -25.08 -14.17 28.78
CA ILE A 657 -25.95 -13.28 28.01
C ILE A 657 -25.69 -13.61 26.54
N ARG A 658 -26.65 -14.27 25.89
CA ARG A 658 -26.61 -14.54 24.45
C ARG A 658 -27.18 -13.32 23.72
N PHE A 659 -26.44 -12.84 22.73
CA PHE A 659 -26.82 -11.68 21.95
C PHE A 659 -26.46 -11.86 20.48
N SER A 660 -27.23 -11.21 19.63
CA SER A 660 -27.06 -11.23 18.18
C SER A 660 -27.19 -9.83 17.59
N ASP A 661 -27.02 -9.75 16.27
CA ASP A 661 -27.40 -8.58 15.47
C ASP A 661 -26.76 -7.29 16.00
N THR A 662 -25.46 -7.38 16.30
CA THR A 662 -24.70 -6.26 16.84
C THR A 662 -24.48 -5.22 15.74
N GLN A 663 -25.08 -4.06 15.92
CA GLN A 663 -24.87 -2.89 15.11
C GLN A 663 -23.79 -2.03 15.75
N ILE A 664 -22.72 -1.76 15.02
CA ILE A 664 -21.76 -0.73 15.38
C ILE A 664 -22.37 0.63 15.04
N LEU A 665 -22.39 1.51 16.02
CA LEU A 665 -22.99 2.83 15.88
C LEU A 665 -22.00 3.75 15.16
N THR A 666 -22.50 4.63 14.29
CA THR A 666 -21.67 5.53 13.47
C THR A 666 -20.83 6.48 14.32
N ASN A 667 -21.41 7.01 15.40
CA ASN A 667 -20.76 7.89 16.35
C ASN A 667 -20.67 7.26 17.73
N THR A 668 -19.57 7.56 18.42
CA THR A 668 -19.41 7.21 19.83
C THR A 668 -20.11 8.21 20.74
N ILE A 669 -20.78 7.76 21.80
CA ILE A 669 -21.31 8.64 22.85
C ILE A 669 -20.41 8.56 24.07
N THR A 670 -19.80 9.68 24.45
CA THR A 670 -18.93 9.77 25.62
C THR A 670 -19.70 9.61 26.93
N LEU A 671 -18.99 9.26 28.01
CA LEU A 671 -19.59 9.21 29.35
C LEU A 671 -20.30 10.51 29.74
N LYS A 672 -19.74 11.67 29.37
CA LYS A 672 -20.33 12.97 29.68
C LYS A 672 -21.68 13.14 28.98
N GLU A 673 -21.72 12.86 27.68
CA GLU A 673 -22.95 12.95 26.90
C GLU A 673 -24.00 11.94 27.38
N LEU A 674 -23.57 10.74 27.77
CA LEU A 674 -24.47 9.76 28.38
C LEU A 674 -25.07 10.28 29.70
N GLN A 675 -24.27 10.93 30.55
CA GLN A 675 -24.77 11.55 31.79
C GLN A 675 -25.79 12.65 31.51
N ASP A 676 -25.59 13.42 30.43
CA ASP A 676 -26.51 14.47 29.99
C ASP A 676 -27.84 13.87 29.54
N ILE A 677 -27.83 12.83 28.70
CA ILE A 677 -29.04 12.11 28.24
C ILE A 677 -29.79 11.47 29.42
N LEU A 678 -29.05 10.83 30.34
CA LEU A 678 -29.64 10.20 31.51
C LEU A 678 -30.07 11.22 32.58
N LYS A 679 -29.71 12.50 32.43
CA LYS A 679 -29.92 13.59 33.39
C LYS A 679 -29.43 13.22 34.80
N LYS A 680 -28.31 12.51 34.86
CA LYS A 680 -27.76 11.98 36.12
C LYS A 680 -26.25 11.74 36.01
N HIS A 681 -25.50 12.20 37.01
CA HIS A 681 -24.12 11.78 37.18
C HIS A 681 -24.05 10.30 37.58
N ILE A 682 -23.46 9.50 36.70
CA ILE A 682 -23.28 8.06 36.89
C ILE A 682 -21.84 7.64 36.59
N THR A 683 -21.43 6.51 37.18
CA THR A 683 -20.30 5.73 36.68
C THR A 683 -20.84 4.42 36.10
N VAL A 684 -20.35 4.01 34.93
CA VAL A 684 -20.83 2.79 34.25
C VAL A 684 -20.01 1.59 34.73
N GLN A 685 -20.17 1.23 36.01
CA GLN A 685 -19.45 0.11 36.64
C GLN A 685 -20.22 -1.21 36.63
N GLY A 686 -21.51 -1.17 36.32
CA GLY A 686 -22.38 -2.33 36.28
C GLY A 686 -23.54 -2.14 35.30
N VAL A 687 -24.32 -3.19 35.11
CA VAL A 687 -25.50 -3.15 34.22
C VAL A 687 -26.58 -2.28 34.83
N PHE A 688 -27.22 -1.45 34.02
CA PHE A 688 -28.43 -0.74 34.41
C PHE A 688 -29.41 -0.62 33.24
N LYS A 689 -30.69 -0.46 33.57
CA LYS A 689 -31.79 -0.34 32.60
C LYS A 689 -32.02 1.14 32.27
N ILE A 690 -32.35 1.43 31.02
CA ILE A 690 -32.74 2.77 30.54
C ILE A 690 -34.19 2.77 30.05
N THR A 691 -34.80 3.95 29.97
CA THR A 691 -36.16 4.10 29.44
C THR A 691 -36.18 4.06 27.91
N PRO A 692 -37.32 3.78 27.27
CA PRO A 692 -37.46 3.85 25.81
C PRO A 692 -37.04 5.20 25.22
N GLU A 693 -37.35 6.30 25.91
CA GLU A 693 -37.01 7.67 25.49
C GLU A 693 -35.50 7.89 25.53
N GLN A 694 -34.85 7.46 26.61
CA GLN A 694 -33.38 7.52 26.73
C GLN A 694 -32.70 6.66 25.67
N PHE A 695 -33.25 5.47 25.37
CA PHE A 695 -32.74 4.64 24.30
C PHE A 695 -32.87 5.34 22.93
N ALA A 696 -34.02 5.92 22.62
CA ALA A 696 -34.23 6.65 21.38
C ALA A 696 -33.24 7.81 21.24
N GLU A 697 -33.04 8.61 22.29
CA GLU A 697 -32.08 9.72 22.27
C GLU A 697 -30.62 9.25 22.08
N ILE A 698 -30.22 8.17 22.75
CA ILE A 698 -28.90 7.53 22.56
C ILE A 698 -28.76 7.06 21.11
N TYR A 699 -29.74 6.32 20.61
CA TYR A 699 -29.66 5.71 19.28
C TYR A 699 -29.66 6.75 18.16
N ASP A 700 -30.49 7.79 18.28
CA ASP A 700 -30.53 8.91 17.33
C ASP A 700 -29.21 9.67 17.35
N LYS A 701 -28.68 10.00 18.54
CA LYS A 701 -27.40 10.72 18.64
C LYS A 701 -26.23 9.90 18.08
N ALA A 702 -26.24 8.60 18.30
CA ALA A 702 -25.17 7.71 17.83
C ALA A 702 -25.21 7.41 16.32
N ASN A 703 -26.34 7.66 15.65
CA ASN A 703 -26.51 7.40 14.21
C ASN A 703 -26.80 8.67 13.37
N LYS A 704 -26.67 9.87 13.94
CA LYS A 704 -26.72 11.13 13.17
C LYS A 704 -25.45 11.29 12.34
N ASN A 705 -25.56 11.39 11.02
CA ASN A 705 -24.42 11.76 10.16
C ASN A 705 -23.88 13.16 10.48
#